data_AF-A0AB40CVX3-F1
#
_entry.id   AF-A0AB40CVX3-F1
#
_cell.length_a   1.000
_cell.length_b   1.000
_cell.length_c   1.000
_cell.angle_alpha   90.00
_cell.angle_beta   90.00
_cell.angle_gamma   90.00
#
_symmetry.space_group_name_H-M   'P 1'
#
loop_
_entity.id
_entity.type
_entity.pdbx_description
1 polymer ?
#
loop_
_entity_poly.entity_id
_entity_poly.type
_entity_poly.pdbx_seq_one_letter_code
_entity_poly.pdbx_strand_id
1 'polypeptide(L)'
;MRALIPKCYKKSLISHLRARISLFSDPISIPIPLIPRIPPRRSLHDLPKHFTEAPNPSNSLLSSKILQSDPSPIAEAEEEDGPMNEFLSRFVFAIRPKLTAAFPDLARETLDAMLLLICQKVLAELDGAAAPAVGSVELSPDLWETVQEIANSVHEAMKKDRLREEIKKYLHCDEVKEMCRFAGDVGIRGDFLRELRFKWAREKLEEVEFYRELDRIRAQAQKGDENEGIEEENRGKPELTALPERKGRIKYKIYGLDLSDPKWAEVAERVEEAEKHIVPEEPKPIVGKSKKVDENILSLDAVKDDPLPVLEEWKGLVGPKRVDWVALLDRIKEKSSALYFKVAEHLLIEESFEAGIRDYWRLIDSHSKADCLKEAERILQKMIEKGITPDVLTCITLVHMYSKTGNLERTKEAFDSLRQQGFQPDFKVYNSMIMAYVKAGNPKSGESMAREMEARDIQPTKEIYMELLRAFAQQGQVDGAQRIVNTMEFSGIQRCVESSTLLVEAYGKSGDPDQARKLFDLMMKSGLKPDDRCTASMIRAYATKNQLDKALDLLLNLEKDGFRPGTAIYTVLVDWMGRLQMIEEAEHFLNNIREKGEDPPFEIHVSLCDMYCSAGIKEKTRENLKILEEKKHLLKADEFERIVSSLLDGGFVNDAKRMHNLMQAQGFPPSEALRVRISASQSIPSQRPSKSRSGKPRY
;
A
#
# COMPACT_ATOMS: atom_id res chain seq x y z
N MET A 1 34.19 -39.41 12.69
CA MET A 1 35.66 -39.30 12.82
C MET A 1 36.11 -39.94 14.11
N ARG A 2 36.69 -41.15 14.07
CA ARG A 2 37.57 -41.71 15.13
C ARG A 2 38.10 -43.05 14.62
N ALA A 3 39.06 -42.99 13.70
CA ALA A 3 40.11 -44.00 13.54
C ALA A 3 41.02 -43.61 12.36
N LEU A 4 42.33 -43.65 12.63
CA LEU A 4 43.43 -43.88 11.68
C LEU A 4 43.76 -42.78 10.66
N ILE A 5 44.60 -41.83 11.10
CA ILE A 5 45.64 -41.28 10.20
C ILE A 5 47.00 -41.44 10.91
N PRO A 6 47.96 -42.21 10.34
CA PRO A 6 49.28 -42.40 10.94
C PRO A 6 50.07 -41.10 11.03
N LYS A 7 50.88 -40.94 12.09
CA LYS A 7 51.79 -39.79 12.34
C LYS A 7 52.72 -39.45 11.14
N CYS A 8 52.82 -40.31 10.14
CA CYS A 8 53.57 -40.10 8.90
C CYS A 8 52.91 -39.09 7.93
N TYR A 9 51.60 -38.82 8.01
CA TYR A 9 50.89 -37.92 7.08
C TYR A 9 51.04 -36.42 7.41
N LYS A 10 51.31 -36.06 8.68
CA LYS A 10 51.50 -34.66 9.10
C LYS A 10 52.66 -33.95 8.37
N LYS A 11 53.73 -34.69 8.03
CA LYS A 11 54.86 -34.12 7.27
C LYS A 11 54.50 -33.86 5.80
N SER A 12 53.67 -34.71 5.20
CA SER A 12 53.24 -34.57 3.79
C SER A 12 52.32 -33.37 3.61
N LEU A 13 51.31 -33.20 4.46
CA LEU A 13 50.38 -32.07 4.40
C LEU A 13 51.07 -30.71 4.63
N ILE A 14 52.04 -30.65 5.56
CA ILE A 14 52.87 -29.44 5.81
C ILE A 14 53.77 -29.13 4.60
N SER A 15 54.27 -30.16 3.90
CA SER A 15 55.08 -29.97 2.69
C SER A 15 54.25 -29.46 1.50
N HIS A 16 52.99 -29.94 1.34
CA HIS A 16 52.06 -29.44 0.34
C HIS A 16 51.55 -28.02 0.64
N LEU A 17 51.32 -27.68 1.90
CA LEU A 17 51.01 -26.30 2.33
C LEU A 17 52.18 -25.34 2.04
N ARG A 18 53.44 -25.74 2.30
CA ARG A 18 54.63 -24.95 1.92
C ARG A 18 54.73 -24.71 0.42
N ALA A 19 54.46 -25.73 -0.40
CA ALA A 19 54.50 -25.62 -1.86
C ALA A 19 53.39 -24.74 -2.45
N ARG A 20 52.17 -24.78 -1.88
CA ARG A 20 51.04 -23.95 -2.34
C ARG A 20 51.14 -22.48 -1.91
N ILE A 21 51.73 -22.21 -0.74
CA ILE A 21 51.99 -20.85 -0.27
C ILE A 21 52.97 -20.09 -1.18
N SER A 22 53.94 -20.79 -1.79
CA SER A 22 54.87 -20.19 -2.76
C SER A 22 54.29 -19.93 -4.16
N LEU A 23 53.15 -20.56 -4.52
CA LEU A 23 52.62 -20.54 -5.90
C LEU A 23 51.66 -19.39 -6.24
N PHE A 24 51.23 -18.59 -5.27
CA PHE A 24 50.37 -17.42 -5.51
C PHE A 24 51.20 -16.16 -5.76
N SER A 25 51.82 -16.08 -6.93
CA SER A 25 52.61 -14.90 -7.37
C SER A 25 52.19 -14.28 -8.70
N ASP A 26 51.16 -14.80 -9.40
CA ASP A 26 50.67 -14.19 -10.65
C ASP A 26 49.13 -14.04 -10.69
N PRO A 27 48.60 -12.93 -11.25
CA PRO A 27 47.17 -12.69 -11.35
C PRO A 27 46.53 -13.55 -12.45
N ILE A 28 45.60 -14.42 -12.07
CA ILE A 28 44.81 -15.22 -13.00
C ILE A 28 43.76 -14.31 -13.67
N SER A 29 44.03 -13.91 -14.91
CA SER A 29 43.06 -13.35 -15.85
C SER A 29 41.98 -14.39 -16.17
N ILE A 30 40.72 -14.06 -15.90
CA ILE A 30 39.56 -14.86 -16.29
C ILE A 30 39.23 -14.55 -17.76
N PRO A 31 39.24 -15.52 -18.69
CA PRO A 31 38.78 -15.31 -20.05
C PRO A 31 37.25 -15.34 -20.13
N ILE A 32 36.67 -14.35 -20.81
CA ILE A 32 35.26 -14.26 -21.18
C ILE A 32 34.98 -15.28 -22.30
N PRO A 33 34.02 -16.22 -22.17
CA PRO A 33 33.59 -17.03 -23.29
C PRO A 33 32.41 -16.39 -24.03
N LEU A 34 32.59 -16.37 -25.34
CA LEU A 34 31.73 -15.93 -26.43
C LEU A 34 30.35 -16.63 -26.46
N ILE A 35 29.37 -15.86 -26.94
CA ILE A 35 28.03 -16.29 -27.37
C ILE A 35 28.12 -17.33 -28.50
N PRO A 36 27.46 -18.51 -28.40
CA PRO A 36 27.18 -19.35 -29.55
C PRO A 36 25.72 -19.23 -30.01
N ARG A 37 25.58 -19.36 -31.34
CA ARG A 37 24.41 -19.13 -32.18
C ARG A 37 23.34 -20.22 -32.09
N ILE A 38 22.12 -19.81 -32.42
CA ILE A 38 20.92 -20.63 -32.70
C ILE A 38 21.15 -21.57 -33.90
N PRO A 39 20.62 -22.81 -33.87
CA PRO A 39 20.04 -23.44 -35.07
C PRO A 39 18.62 -24.04 -34.82
N PRO A 40 17.90 -24.48 -35.88
CA PRO A 40 16.48 -24.16 -36.06
C PRO A 40 15.47 -25.28 -35.75
N ARG A 41 14.19 -24.88 -35.83
CA ARG A 41 12.94 -25.65 -35.83
C ARG A 41 13.03 -27.06 -36.45
N ARG A 42 12.39 -28.04 -35.80
CA ARG A 42 11.88 -29.26 -36.43
C ARG A 42 10.40 -29.43 -36.11
N SER A 43 9.71 -29.98 -37.10
CA SER A 43 8.27 -30.15 -37.24
C SER A 43 7.95 -31.64 -37.40
N LEU A 44 6.70 -31.98 -37.10
CA LEU A 44 5.89 -33.14 -37.52
C LEU A 44 6.10 -34.50 -36.82
N HIS A 45 4.94 -35.02 -36.43
CA HIS A 45 4.46 -36.41 -36.46
C HIS A 45 5.46 -37.53 -36.14
N ASP A 46 5.15 -38.28 -35.07
CA ASP A 46 4.76 -39.68 -35.21
C ASP A 46 4.13 -40.20 -33.91
N LEU A 47 2.92 -40.76 -34.05
CA LEU A 47 2.28 -41.67 -33.08
C LEU A 47 2.78 -43.09 -33.36
N PRO A 48 2.71 -44.01 -32.37
CA PRO A 48 1.64 -44.99 -32.49
C PRO A 48 0.90 -45.31 -31.18
N LYS A 49 -0.37 -45.65 -31.40
CA LYS A 49 -1.41 -46.14 -30.48
C LYS A 49 -1.12 -47.58 -30.03
N HIS A 50 -1.53 -47.97 -28.81
CA HIS A 50 -2.18 -49.27 -28.53
C HIS A 50 -2.96 -49.28 -27.18
N PHE A 51 -4.30 -49.36 -27.30
CA PHE A 51 -5.31 -50.18 -26.60
C PHE A 51 -5.06 -50.67 -25.14
N THR A 52 -5.84 -50.17 -24.15
CA THR A 52 -7.07 -50.74 -23.51
C THR A 52 -6.86 -51.86 -22.48
N GLU A 53 -7.20 -51.62 -21.22
CA GLU A 53 -8.26 -52.29 -20.43
C GLU A 53 -8.15 -51.93 -18.94
N ALA A 54 -9.29 -51.69 -18.29
CA ALA A 54 -9.44 -51.61 -16.83
C ALA A 54 -9.85 -52.99 -16.29
N PRO A 55 -9.50 -53.36 -15.03
CA PRO A 55 -10.48 -53.13 -13.96
C PRO A 55 -9.89 -52.76 -12.57
N ASN A 56 -10.75 -52.07 -11.80
CA ASN A 56 -10.68 -51.74 -10.37
C ASN A 56 -10.74 -53.00 -9.45
N PRO A 57 -10.81 -52.88 -8.10
CA PRO A 57 -9.94 -52.17 -7.15
C PRO A 57 -9.49 -53.10 -5.99
N SER A 58 -8.34 -52.84 -5.36
CA SER A 58 -8.10 -53.27 -3.97
C SER A 58 -7.14 -52.32 -3.26
N ASN A 59 -7.48 -52.01 -2.01
CA ASN A 59 -6.84 -50.98 -1.18
C ASN A 59 -5.46 -51.40 -0.63
N SER A 60 -4.61 -50.37 -0.52
CA SER A 60 -3.60 -50.09 0.51
C SER A 60 -2.42 -51.06 0.70
N LEU A 61 -1.24 -50.64 0.26
CA LEU A 61 -0.22 -50.02 1.12
C LEU A 61 0.82 -49.30 0.26
N LEU A 62 0.93 -47.98 0.45
CA LEU A 62 1.87 -47.08 -0.21
C LEU A 62 3.31 -47.41 0.20
N SER A 63 4.04 -48.10 -0.68
CA SER A 63 5.50 -48.05 -0.73
C SER A 63 5.91 -47.04 -1.80
N SER A 64 6.56 -45.96 -1.37
CA SER A 64 7.02 -44.82 -2.15
C SER A 64 8.03 -45.23 -3.23
N LYS A 65 7.60 -45.16 -4.49
CA LYS A 65 8.42 -45.32 -5.71
C LYS A 65 9.31 -44.10 -6.03
N ILE A 66 9.71 -43.29 -5.03
CA ILE A 66 10.49 -42.04 -5.28
C ILE A 66 12.01 -42.31 -5.38
N LEU A 67 12.49 -43.52 -5.11
CA LEU A 67 13.92 -43.85 -5.20
C LEU A 67 14.13 -45.07 -6.09
N GLN A 68 14.08 -44.88 -7.41
CA GLN A 68 14.69 -45.83 -8.36
C GLN A 68 15.43 -45.07 -9.46
N SER A 69 16.73 -44.88 -9.23
CA SER A 69 17.74 -44.87 -10.30
C SER A 69 19.04 -45.40 -9.70
N ASP A 70 19.45 -46.57 -10.19
CA ASP A 70 20.54 -47.42 -9.68
C ASP A 70 21.92 -46.73 -9.56
N PRO A 71 22.78 -47.18 -8.63
CA PRO A 71 24.20 -46.88 -8.64
C PRO A 71 24.98 -47.95 -9.43
N SER A 72 25.74 -47.54 -10.44
CA SER A 72 26.79 -48.39 -11.03
C SER A 72 28.16 -48.01 -10.46
N PRO A 73 29.00 -48.98 -10.06
CA PRO A 73 30.17 -48.78 -9.23
C PRO A 73 31.43 -48.53 -10.07
N ILE A 74 32.16 -47.44 -9.83
CA ILE A 74 33.51 -47.26 -10.36
C ILE A 74 34.41 -46.61 -9.30
N ALA A 75 35.36 -47.43 -8.86
CA ALA A 75 36.71 -47.12 -8.36
C ALA A 75 36.86 -46.13 -7.18
N GLU A 76 36.97 -46.72 -5.99
CA GLU A 76 37.78 -46.19 -4.90
C GLU A 76 39.22 -45.97 -5.38
N ALA A 77 39.67 -44.72 -5.42
CA ALA A 77 41.08 -44.34 -5.33
C ALA A 77 41.23 -42.84 -5.00
N GLU A 78 41.75 -42.55 -3.81
CA GLU A 78 42.64 -41.40 -3.52
C GLU A 78 42.12 -39.95 -3.43
N GLU A 79 40.98 -39.64 -2.79
CA GLU A 79 40.72 -38.24 -2.36
C GLU A 79 40.02 -38.12 -0.98
N GLU A 80 40.65 -38.63 0.09
CA GLU A 80 40.11 -38.41 1.45
C GLU A 80 40.33 -36.98 2.00
N ASP A 81 41.17 -36.14 1.37
CA ASP A 81 41.50 -34.79 1.87
C ASP A 81 40.91 -33.61 1.05
N GLY A 82 40.11 -33.87 0.01
CA GLY A 82 39.53 -32.85 -0.88
C GLY A 82 38.83 -31.66 -0.18
N PRO A 83 37.86 -31.87 0.73
CA PRO A 83 37.13 -30.78 1.39
C PRO A 83 37.98 -30.01 2.41
N MET A 84 38.95 -30.68 3.06
CA MET A 84 39.88 -30.05 3.99
C MET A 84 40.88 -29.17 3.23
N ASN A 85 41.39 -29.66 2.11
CA ASN A 85 42.29 -28.89 1.24
C ASN A 85 41.60 -27.67 0.64
N GLU A 86 40.33 -27.77 0.26
CA GLU A 86 39.54 -26.62 -0.20
C GLU A 86 39.36 -25.57 0.91
N PHE A 87 39.03 -26.03 2.13
CA PHE A 87 38.89 -25.16 3.30
C PHE A 87 40.19 -24.40 3.60
N LEU A 88 41.32 -25.10 3.68
CA LEU A 88 42.61 -24.49 3.95
C LEU A 88 43.02 -23.50 2.87
N SER A 89 42.78 -23.78 1.59
CA SER A 89 43.07 -22.84 0.51
C SER A 89 42.25 -21.56 0.62
N ARG A 90 40.94 -21.65 0.88
CA ARG A 90 40.07 -20.46 1.07
C ARG A 90 40.40 -19.70 2.36
N PHE A 91 40.76 -20.41 3.43
CA PHE A 91 41.18 -19.83 4.70
C PHE A 91 42.48 -19.05 4.57
N VAL A 92 43.52 -19.64 3.97
CA VAL A 92 44.81 -18.97 3.71
C VAL A 92 44.61 -17.73 2.83
N PHE A 93 43.74 -17.82 1.81
CA PHE A 93 43.40 -16.69 0.96
C PHE A 93 42.73 -15.55 1.74
N ALA A 94 41.84 -15.85 2.68
CA ALA A 94 41.11 -14.86 3.46
C ALA A 94 41.95 -14.20 4.57
N ILE A 95 42.85 -14.94 5.22
CA ILE A 95 43.63 -14.43 6.36
C ILE A 95 44.91 -13.70 5.95
N ARG A 96 45.51 -14.04 4.79
CA ARG A 96 46.75 -13.42 4.30
C ARG A 96 46.64 -11.88 4.20
N PRO A 97 45.61 -11.28 3.58
CA PRO A 97 45.49 -9.82 3.50
C PRO A 97 45.38 -9.15 4.88
N LYS A 98 44.70 -9.80 5.84
CA LYS A 98 44.56 -9.27 7.21
C LYS A 98 45.88 -9.30 7.97
N LEU A 99 46.67 -10.36 7.81
CA LEU A 99 48.02 -10.44 8.39
C LEU A 99 48.98 -9.44 7.76
N THR A 100 48.94 -9.25 6.44
CA THR A 100 49.75 -8.23 5.76
C THR A 100 49.38 -6.82 6.19
N ALA A 101 48.09 -6.54 6.45
CA ALA A 101 47.66 -5.24 6.95
C ALA A 101 48.06 -4.98 8.41
N ALA A 102 48.01 -6.02 9.27
CA ALA A 102 48.44 -5.93 10.66
C ALA A 102 49.97 -5.81 10.81
N PHE A 103 50.71 -6.36 9.85
CA PHE A 103 52.17 -6.46 9.87
C PHE A 103 52.80 -6.02 8.52
N PRO A 104 52.73 -4.73 8.17
CA PRO A 104 53.17 -4.23 6.86
C PRO A 104 54.70 -4.30 6.65
N ASP A 105 55.50 -4.27 7.73
CA ASP A 105 56.97 -4.21 7.67
C ASP A 105 57.65 -5.60 7.67
N LEU A 106 56.87 -6.69 7.72
CA LEU A 106 57.38 -8.06 7.81
C LEU A 106 57.64 -8.68 6.43
N ALA A 107 58.79 -9.33 6.28
CA ALA A 107 59.17 -10.03 5.05
C ALA A 107 58.17 -11.16 4.72
N ARG A 108 57.89 -11.36 3.43
CA ARG A 108 56.88 -12.29 2.92
C ARG A 108 57.10 -13.73 3.40
N GLU A 109 58.35 -14.15 3.50
CA GLU A 109 58.75 -15.48 3.99
C GLU A 109 58.38 -15.67 5.47
N THR A 110 58.41 -14.60 6.26
CA THR A 110 58.05 -14.62 7.67
C THR A 110 56.53 -14.66 7.84
N LEU A 111 55.78 -13.92 7.02
CA LEU A 111 54.32 -13.99 6.96
C LEU A 111 53.83 -15.40 6.54
N ASP A 112 54.52 -16.02 5.58
CA ASP A 112 54.23 -17.38 5.14
C ASP A 112 54.52 -18.43 6.23
N ALA A 113 55.57 -18.23 7.03
CA ALA A 113 55.84 -19.06 8.22
C ALA A 113 54.77 -18.88 9.31
N MET A 114 54.29 -17.65 9.54
CA MET A 114 53.18 -17.36 10.47
C MET A 114 51.88 -18.02 10.01
N LEU A 115 51.55 -17.94 8.71
CA LEU A 115 50.39 -18.59 8.11
C LEU A 115 50.42 -20.12 8.30
N LEU A 116 51.59 -20.74 8.14
CA LEU A 116 51.77 -22.18 8.36
C LEU A 116 51.50 -22.57 9.82
N LEU A 117 51.99 -21.78 10.79
CA LEU A 117 51.74 -22.01 12.21
C LEU A 117 50.25 -21.85 12.56
N ILE A 118 49.59 -20.85 12.00
CA ILE A 118 48.14 -20.64 12.18
C ILE A 118 47.36 -21.81 11.58
N CYS A 119 47.67 -22.26 10.36
CA CYS A 119 47.01 -23.41 9.75
C CYS A 119 47.21 -24.70 10.55
N GLN A 120 48.42 -24.92 11.10
CA GLN A 120 48.69 -26.08 11.96
C GLN A 120 47.85 -26.06 13.25
N LYS A 121 47.66 -24.88 13.85
CA LYS A 121 46.84 -24.73 15.05
C LYS A 121 45.34 -24.91 14.75
N VAL A 122 44.84 -24.34 13.64
CA VAL A 122 43.46 -24.55 13.18
C VAL A 122 43.18 -26.02 12.89
N LEU A 123 44.12 -26.74 12.26
CA LEU A 123 43.99 -28.18 12.03
C LEU A 123 43.97 -28.99 13.34
N ALA A 124 44.84 -28.63 14.31
CA ALA A 124 44.88 -29.31 15.60
C ALA A 124 43.56 -29.19 16.39
N GLU A 125 42.89 -28.04 16.29
CA GLU A 125 41.59 -27.79 16.91
C GLU A 125 40.44 -28.50 16.21
N LEU A 126 40.43 -28.53 14.86
CA LEU A 126 39.43 -29.26 14.08
C LEU A 126 39.48 -30.78 14.32
N ASP A 127 40.66 -31.33 14.58
CA ASP A 127 40.86 -32.76 14.88
C ASP A 127 40.52 -33.13 16.35
N GLY A 128 40.19 -32.15 17.21
CA GLY A 128 39.80 -32.40 18.60
C GLY A 128 40.91 -32.98 19.49
N ALA A 129 42.17 -32.76 19.15
CA ALA A 129 43.31 -33.28 19.90
C ALA A 129 43.67 -32.35 21.09
N ALA A 130 43.02 -32.56 22.23
CA ALA A 130 43.40 -31.96 23.50
C ALA A 130 44.72 -32.58 24.02
N ALA A 131 45.87 -32.12 23.52
CA ALA A 131 47.17 -32.28 24.17
C ALA A 131 48.20 -31.25 23.63
N PRO A 132 48.96 -30.54 24.48
CA PRO A 132 49.96 -29.58 24.03
C PRO A 132 51.14 -30.34 23.44
N ALA A 133 51.30 -30.31 22.12
CA ALA A 133 52.56 -30.72 21.52
C ALA A 133 53.63 -29.69 21.92
N VAL A 134 54.69 -30.18 22.58
CA VAL A 134 55.89 -29.43 22.99
C VAL A 134 56.34 -28.51 21.86
N GLY A 135 56.24 -27.19 22.08
CA GLY A 135 56.50 -26.14 21.09
C GLY A 135 55.26 -25.39 20.57
N SER A 136 54.11 -25.47 21.25
CA SER A 136 52.90 -24.73 20.87
C SER A 136 53.09 -23.22 21.04
N VAL A 137 53.16 -22.50 19.92
CA VAL A 137 53.08 -21.03 19.90
C VAL A 137 51.68 -20.63 20.38
N GLU A 138 51.60 -20.02 21.56
CA GLU A 138 50.38 -19.37 22.05
C GLU A 138 50.14 -18.12 21.21
N LEU A 139 49.22 -18.23 20.23
CA LEU A 139 48.69 -17.08 19.53
C LEU A 139 47.98 -16.16 20.56
N SER A 140 48.18 -14.85 20.42
CA SER A 140 47.45 -13.84 21.20
C SER A 140 45.93 -14.09 21.15
N PRO A 141 45.18 -13.87 22.24
CA PRO A 141 43.72 -14.04 22.27
C PRO A 141 43.01 -13.30 21.12
N ASP A 142 43.40 -12.05 20.85
CA ASP A 142 42.81 -11.21 19.80
C ASP A 142 43.10 -11.77 18.38
N LEU A 143 44.30 -12.35 18.19
CA LEU A 143 44.67 -13.01 16.94
C LEU A 143 43.92 -14.33 16.75
N TRP A 144 43.65 -15.04 17.85
CA TRP A 144 42.90 -16.29 17.80
C TRP A 144 41.41 -16.05 17.51
N GLU A 145 40.82 -15.00 18.08
CA GLU A 145 39.44 -14.59 17.80
C GLU A 145 39.26 -14.27 16.31
N THR A 146 40.15 -13.46 15.74
CA THR A 146 40.11 -13.13 14.31
C THR A 146 40.34 -14.35 13.41
N VAL A 147 41.20 -15.29 13.80
CA VAL A 147 41.38 -16.58 13.11
C VAL A 147 40.08 -17.39 13.14
N GLN A 148 39.42 -17.47 14.28
CA GLN A 148 38.17 -18.23 14.47
C GLN A 148 37.02 -17.61 13.67
N GLU A 149 36.90 -16.28 13.64
CA GLU A 149 35.94 -15.57 12.80
C GLU A 149 36.14 -15.87 11.31
N ILE A 150 37.39 -15.84 10.82
CA ILE A 150 37.69 -16.11 9.42
C ILE A 150 37.42 -17.58 9.08
N ALA A 151 37.80 -18.50 9.97
CA ALA A 151 37.51 -19.92 9.81
C ALA A 151 36.00 -20.18 9.73
N ASN A 152 35.21 -19.58 10.62
CA ASN A 152 33.76 -19.67 10.61
C ASN A 152 33.17 -19.05 9.33
N SER A 153 33.66 -17.89 8.91
CA SER A 153 33.22 -17.24 7.67
C SER A 153 33.50 -18.09 6.42
N VAL A 154 34.67 -18.74 6.35
CA VAL A 154 35.03 -19.62 5.22
C VAL A 154 34.16 -20.87 5.24
N HIS A 155 33.92 -21.45 6.42
CA HIS A 155 33.05 -22.60 6.57
C HIS A 155 31.60 -22.30 6.14
N GLU A 156 31.05 -21.16 6.54
CA GLU A 156 29.72 -20.70 6.11
C GLU A 156 29.66 -20.38 4.61
N ALA A 157 30.73 -19.84 4.02
CA ALA A 157 30.80 -19.63 2.58
C ALA A 157 30.79 -20.95 1.81
N MET A 158 31.55 -21.95 2.28
CA MET A 158 31.56 -23.29 1.68
C MET A 158 30.21 -24.00 1.81
N LYS A 159 29.52 -23.87 2.96
CA LYS A 159 28.14 -24.37 3.12
C LYS A 159 27.19 -23.74 2.10
N LYS A 160 27.24 -22.42 1.94
CA LYS A 160 26.41 -21.70 0.95
C LYS A 160 26.69 -22.14 -0.48
N ASP A 161 27.95 -22.38 -0.84
CA ASP A 161 28.31 -22.85 -2.18
C ASP A 161 27.82 -24.28 -2.44
N ARG A 162 27.93 -25.18 -1.46
CA ARG A 162 27.34 -26.53 -1.56
C ARG A 162 25.82 -26.47 -1.71
N LEU A 163 25.16 -25.64 -0.91
CA LEU A 163 23.71 -25.43 -1.00
C LEU A 163 23.32 -24.90 -2.39
N ARG A 164 24.09 -23.97 -2.96
CA ARG A 164 23.85 -23.47 -4.33
C ARG A 164 23.99 -24.58 -5.37
N GLU A 165 24.98 -25.44 -5.26
CA GLU A 165 25.16 -26.58 -6.18
C GLU A 165 24.03 -27.61 -6.04
N GLU A 166 23.54 -27.86 -4.82
CA GLU A 166 22.38 -28.73 -4.62
C GLU A 166 21.10 -28.11 -5.18
N ILE A 167 20.82 -26.83 -4.93
CA ILE A 167 19.66 -26.11 -5.49
C ILE A 167 19.67 -26.17 -7.03
N LYS A 168 20.83 -26.10 -7.69
CA LYS A 168 20.93 -26.24 -9.16
C LYS A 168 20.41 -27.58 -9.68
N LYS A 169 20.56 -28.66 -8.91
CA LYS A 169 20.03 -29.99 -9.25
C LYS A 169 18.50 -29.99 -9.22
N TYR A 170 17.91 -29.40 -8.17
CA TYR A 170 16.45 -29.31 -8.02
C TYR A 170 15.80 -28.30 -8.96
N LEU A 171 16.58 -27.35 -9.51
CA LEU A 171 16.10 -26.41 -10.54
C LEU A 171 15.59 -27.11 -11.82
N HIS A 172 15.98 -28.37 -12.03
CA HIS A 172 15.63 -29.19 -13.19
C HIS A 172 14.77 -30.41 -12.83
N CYS A 173 14.32 -30.54 -11.58
CA CYS A 173 13.39 -31.62 -11.23
C CYS A 173 12.02 -31.40 -11.90
N ASP A 174 11.32 -32.50 -12.17
CA ASP A 174 10.11 -32.46 -12.98
C ASP A 174 8.96 -31.70 -12.30
N GLU A 175 8.84 -31.81 -10.97
CA GLU A 175 7.87 -31.04 -10.18
C GLU A 175 8.10 -29.52 -10.28
N VAL A 176 9.36 -29.04 -10.19
CA VAL A 176 9.66 -27.60 -10.33
C VAL A 176 9.40 -27.13 -11.77
N LYS A 177 9.65 -27.97 -12.77
CA LYS A 177 9.33 -27.66 -14.17
C LYS A 177 7.83 -27.57 -14.41
N GLU A 178 7.04 -28.48 -13.84
CA GLU A 178 5.57 -28.46 -13.93
C GLU A 178 5.00 -27.21 -13.27
N MET A 179 5.49 -26.86 -12.07
CA MET A 179 5.09 -25.61 -11.41
C MET A 179 5.48 -24.37 -12.21
N CYS A 180 6.65 -24.36 -12.87
CA CYS A 180 7.04 -23.28 -13.78
C CYS A 180 6.18 -23.23 -15.05
N ARG A 181 5.74 -24.37 -15.59
CA ARG A 181 4.80 -24.42 -16.72
C ARG A 181 3.46 -23.83 -16.31
N PHE A 182 2.87 -24.34 -15.22
CA PHE A 182 1.64 -23.83 -14.65
C PHE A 182 1.69 -22.31 -14.40
N ALA A 183 2.77 -21.80 -13.79
CA ALA A 183 2.92 -20.37 -13.57
C ALA A 183 3.02 -19.57 -14.90
N GLY A 184 3.65 -20.15 -15.92
CA GLY A 184 3.68 -19.59 -17.26
C GLY A 184 2.30 -19.53 -17.91
N ASP A 185 1.48 -20.57 -17.72
CA ASP A 185 0.12 -20.69 -18.23
C ASP A 185 -0.83 -19.68 -17.53
N VAL A 186 -0.63 -19.43 -16.24
CA VAL A 186 -1.31 -18.38 -15.47
C VAL A 186 -0.79 -16.96 -15.79
N GLY A 187 0.22 -16.84 -16.68
CA GLY A 187 0.72 -15.56 -17.18
C GLY A 187 1.86 -14.93 -16.37
N ILE A 188 2.45 -15.65 -15.41
CA ILE A 188 3.63 -15.20 -14.65
C ILE A 188 4.89 -15.34 -15.53
N ARG A 189 5.60 -14.24 -15.77
CA ARG A 189 6.77 -14.19 -16.66
C ARG A 189 7.92 -13.34 -16.07
N GLY A 190 9.09 -13.44 -16.70
CA GLY A 190 10.24 -12.58 -16.39
C GLY A 190 10.90 -12.92 -15.05
N ASP A 191 11.38 -11.89 -14.35
CA ASP A 191 12.18 -12.05 -13.12
C ASP A 191 11.39 -12.69 -11.97
N PHE A 192 10.07 -12.47 -11.93
CA PHE A 192 9.21 -13.08 -10.92
C PHE A 192 9.10 -14.60 -11.07
N LEU A 193 9.01 -15.10 -12.31
CA LEU A 193 9.04 -16.55 -12.58
C LEU A 193 10.40 -17.16 -12.21
N ARG A 194 11.48 -16.41 -12.44
CA ARG A 194 12.83 -16.82 -12.06
C ARG A 194 12.96 -16.96 -10.54
N GLU A 195 12.45 -16.00 -9.78
CA GLU A 195 12.44 -16.05 -8.31
C GLU A 195 11.61 -17.22 -7.77
N LEU A 196 10.42 -17.47 -8.33
CA LEU A 196 9.58 -18.62 -7.94
C LEU A 196 10.29 -19.95 -8.20
N ARG A 197 10.97 -20.08 -9.34
CA ARG A 197 11.75 -21.29 -9.67
C ARG A 197 12.83 -21.59 -8.63
N PHE A 198 13.56 -20.57 -8.18
CA PHE A 198 14.58 -20.74 -7.12
C PHE A 198 13.96 -21.06 -5.76
N LYS A 199 12.80 -20.48 -5.43
CA LYS A 199 12.08 -20.75 -4.18
C LYS A 199 11.55 -22.18 -4.13
N TRP A 200 10.94 -22.68 -5.21
CA TRP A 200 10.48 -24.07 -5.27
C TRP A 200 11.62 -25.08 -5.22
N ALA A 201 12.73 -24.82 -5.94
CA ALA A 201 13.90 -25.69 -5.88
C ALA A 201 14.49 -25.76 -4.46
N ARG A 202 14.44 -24.65 -3.71
CA ARG A 202 14.86 -24.61 -2.31
C ARG A 202 13.91 -25.38 -1.39
N GLU A 203 12.60 -25.23 -1.55
CA GLU A 203 11.61 -25.99 -0.77
C GLU A 203 11.75 -27.50 -1.01
N LYS A 204 12.02 -27.90 -2.25
CA LYS A 204 12.28 -29.31 -2.58
C LYS A 204 13.56 -29.84 -1.96
N LEU A 205 14.62 -29.03 -1.91
CA LEU A 205 15.84 -29.39 -1.19
C LEU A 205 15.56 -29.58 0.31
N GLU A 206 14.84 -28.65 0.94
CA GLU A 206 14.49 -28.73 2.37
C GLU A 206 13.62 -29.98 2.67
N GLU A 207 12.69 -30.34 1.78
CA GLU A 207 11.89 -31.56 1.89
C GLU A 207 12.75 -32.83 1.80
N VAL A 208 13.71 -32.90 0.87
CA VAL A 208 14.58 -34.06 0.71
C VAL A 208 15.59 -34.17 1.87
N GLU A 209 16.12 -33.05 2.35
CA GLU A 209 16.99 -33.01 3.52
C GLU A 209 16.30 -33.55 4.79
N PHE A 210 15.02 -33.19 4.98
CA PHE A 210 14.21 -33.70 6.08
C PHE A 210 14.12 -35.24 6.09
N TYR A 211 13.82 -35.86 4.94
CA TYR A 211 13.75 -37.32 4.85
C TYR A 211 15.13 -37.98 4.97
N ARG A 212 16.17 -37.37 4.39
CA ARG A 212 17.55 -37.85 4.52
C ARG A 212 18.00 -37.87 5.99
N GLU A 213 17.58 -36.88 6.78
CA GLU A 213 17.90 -36.82 8.21
C GLU A 213 17.10 -37.87 9.01
N LEU A 214 15.83 -38.10 8.68
CA LEU A 214 15.06 -39.20 9.28
C LEU A 214 15.66 -40.58 8.96
N ASP A 215 16.14 -40.79 7.74
CA ASP A 215 16.78 -42.05 7.36
C ASP A 215 18.13 -42.24 8.06
N ARG A 216 18.88 -41.17 8.32
CA ARG A 216 20.10 -41.23 9.16
C ARG A 216 19.77 -41.60 10.60
N ILE A 217 18.72 -41.02 11.18
CA ILE A 217 18.27 -41.35 12.54
C ILE A 217 17.84 -42.83 12.61
N ARG A 218 17.10 -43.33 11.61
CA ARG A 218 16.73 -44.75 11.51
C ARG A 218 17.94 -45.67 11.36
N ALA A 219 18.90 -45.30 10.52
CA ALA A 219 20.12 -46.07 10.32
C ALA A 219 21.03 -46.07 11.58
N GLN A 220 21.05 -44.97 12.34
CA GLN A 220 21.75 -44.91 13.63
C GLN A 220 21.06 -45.77 14.70
N ALA A 221 19.72 -45.81 14.72
CA ALA A 221 18.97 -46.71 15.60
C ALA A 221 19.22 -48.18 15.26
N GLN A 222 19.22 -48.55 13.97
CA GLN A 222 19.53 -49.93 13.53
C GLN A 222 20.98 -50.33 13.82
N LYS A 223 21.95 -49.42 13.70
CA LYS A 223 23.35 -49.68 14.08
C LYS A 223 23.58 -49.74 15.60
N GLY A 224 22.66 -49.19 16.40
CA GLY A 224 22.65 -49.35 17.85
C GLY A 224 22.33 -50.79 18.25
N ASP A 225 21.32 -51.39 17.61
CA ASP A 225 20.90 -52.78 17.87
C ASP A 225 21.94 -53.83 17.42
N GLU A 226 22.74 -53.57 16.37
CA GLU A 226 23.77 -54.51 15.91
C GLU A 226 25.07 -54.49 16.74
N ASN A 227 25.27 -53.45 17.58
CA ASN A 227 26.47 -53.29 18.42
C ASN A 227 26.24 -53.62 19.91
N GLU A 228 25.07 -54.12 20.30
CA GLU A 228 24.77 -54.62 21.68
C GLU A 228 25.42 -55.98 21.99
N GLY A 229 26.59 -56.24 21.40
CA GLY A 229 27.38 -57.43 21.65
C GLY A 229 28.86 -57.14 21.52
N ILE A 230 29.41 -56.24 22.35
CA ILE A 230 30.75 -56.29 22.99
C ILE A 230 30.97 -54.97 23.75
N GLU A 231 31.12 -55.10 25.08
CA GLU A 231 31.66 -54.16 26.07
C GLU A 231 30.97 -52.79 26.24
N GLU A 232 29.97 -52.78 27.14
CA GLU A 232 29.53 -51.60 27.88
C GLU A 232 30.63 -51.15 28.86
N GLU A 233 31.36 -50.09 28.52
CA GLU A 233 31.80 -49.09 29.51
C GLU A 233 32.18 -47.77 28.80
N ASN A 234 31.46 -46.70 29.16
CA ASN A 234 31.65 -45.32 28.71
C ASN A 234 31.39 -44.97 27.23
N ARG A 235 30.11 -44.99 26.82
CA ARG A 235 29.61 -44.02 25.83
C ARG A 235 28.28 -43.43 26.32
N GLY A 236 28.27 -42.11 26.51
CA GLY A 236 27.04 -41.37 26.78
C GLY A 236 26.00 -41.64 25.69
N LYS A 237 24.76 -41.89 26.10
CA LYS A 237 23.59 -41.93 25.20
C LYS A 237 23.63 -40.69 24.30
N PRO A 238 23.52 -40.82 22.97
CA PRO A 238 23.38 -39.64 22.13
C PRO A 238 22.07 -38.95 22.53
N GLU A 239 22.22 -37.69 22.95
CA GLU A 239 21.15 -36.79 23.30
C GLU A 239 20.30 -36.55 22.03
N LEU A 240 19.18 -37.26 21.91
CA LEU A 240 18.17 -37.00 20.87
C LEU A 240 17.41 -35.73 21.26
N THR A 241 18.04 -34.58 21.07
CA THR A 241 17.41 -33.27 21.23
C THR A 241 16.56 -32.97 20.00
N ALA A 242 15.34 -33.51 19.99
CA ALA A 242 14.22 -33.26 19.07
C ALA A 242 14.26 -33.92 17.68
N LEU A 243 13.06 -34.36 17.23
CA LEU A 243 12.79 -34.77 15.86
C LEU A 243 12.97 -33.56 14.91
N PRO A 244 13.39 -33.77 13.65
CA PRO A 244 13.48 -32.68 12.68
C PRO A 244 12.13 -31.95 12.58
N GLU A 245 12.12 -30.63 12.73
CA GLU A 245 10.90 -29.84 12.58
C GLU A 245 10.62 -29.60 11.09
N ARG A 246 9.42 -29.97 10.63
CA ARG A 246 8.98 -29.66 9.27
C ARG A 246 8.68 -28.16 9.20
N LYS A 247 9.57 -27.38 8.61
CA LYS A 247 9.22 -26.02 8.15
C LYS A 247 8.10 -26.21 7.12
N GLY A 248 6.89 -25.75 7.47
CA GLY A 248 5.67 -26.08 6.74
C GLY A 248 5.72 -25.72 5.26
N ARG A 249 4.87 -26.38 4.45
CA ARG A 249 4.63 -26.02 3.04
C ARG A 249 4.42 -24.51 2.94
N ILE A 250 5.20 -23.84 2.10
CA ILE A 250 5.08 -22.39 1.94
C ILE A 250 3.70 -22.14 1.33
N LYS A 251 2.78 -21.54 2.10
CA LYS A 251 1.50 -21.04 1.59
C LYS A 251 1.81 -19.86 0.66
N TYR A 252 1.78 -20.08 -0.64
CA TYR A 252 1.99 -19.04 -1.63
C TYR A 252 0.77 -18.13 -1.67
N LYS A 253 0.80 -17.02 -0.93
CA LYS A 253 -0.16 -15.93 -1.08
C LYS A 253 0.34 -14.97 -2.16
N ILE A 254 -0.18 -15.06 -3.37
CA ILE A 254 0.00 -14.01 -4.38
C ILE A 254 -1.27 -13.14 -4.36
N TYR A 255 -1.14 -11.85 -4.02
CA TYR A 255 -2.30 -10.96 -3.79
C TYR A 255 -3.35 -11.51 -2.79
N GLY A 256 -2.91 -12.29 -1.79
CA GLY A 256 -3.79 -12.90 -0.79
C GLY A 256 -4.42 -14.25 -1.19
N LEU A 257 -4.18 -14.75 -2.40
CA LEU A 257 -4.67 -16.05 -2.90
C LEU A 257 -3.65 -17.16 -2.64
N ASP A 258 -4.07 -18.24 -1.95
CA ASP A 258 -3.25 -19.41 -1.63
C ASP A 258 -3.18 -20.39 -2.81
N LEU A 259 -2.06 -20.38 -3.54
CA LEU A 259 -1.84 -21.21 -4.74
C LEU A 259 -1.59 -22.70 -4.44
N SER A 260 -1.54 -23.09 -3.17
CA SER A 260 -1.40 -24.49 -2.76
C SER A 260 -2.74 -25.22 -2.59
N ASP A 261 -3.86 -24.51 -2.77
CA ASP A 261 -5.20 -25.08 -2.70
C ASP A 261 -5.47 -26.00 -3.92
N PRO A 262 -5.91 -27.26 -3.74
CA PRO A 262 -6.26 -28.16 -4.84
C PRO A 262 -7.33 -27.61 -5.79
N LYS A 263 -8.10 -26.59 -5.39
CA LYS A 263 -9.02 -25.86 -6.27
C LYS A 263 -8.32 -25.22 -7.48
N TRP A 264 -7.03 -24.91 -7.39
CA TRP A 264 -6.29 -24.37 -8.53
C TRP A 264 -6.09 -25.39 -9.65
N ALA A 265 -6.08 -26.70 -9.34
CA ALA A 265 -6.07 -27.73 -10.36
C ALA A 265 -7.38 -27.74 -11.14
N GLU A 266 -8.52 -27.57 -10.47
CA GLU A 266 -9.83 -27.43 -11.11
C GLU A 266 -9.93 -26.14 -11.94
N VAL A 267 -9.39 -25.02 -11.43
CA VAL A 267 -9.30 -23.77 -12.21
C VAL A 267 -8.38 -23.95 -13.42
N ALA A 268 -7.25 -24.64 -13.29
CA ALA A 268 -6.33 -24.93 -14.38
C ALA A 268 -6.97 -25.82 -15.44
N GLU A 269 -7.64 -26.90 -15.03
CA GLU A 269 -8.38 -27.77 -15.94
C GLU A 269 -9.49 -27.01 -16.66
N ARG A 270 -10.22 -26.13 -15.96
CA ARG A 270 -11.24 -25.26 -16.57
C ARG A 270 -10.64 -24.23 -17.52
N VAL A 271 -9.46 -23.70 -17.21
CA VAL A 271 -8.73 -22.78 -18.10
C VAL A 271 -8.19 -23.54 -19.31
N GLU A 272 -7.64 -24.75 -19.13
CA GLU A 272 -7.15 -25.60 -20.21
C GLU A 272 -8.30 -26.10 -21.09
N GLU A 273 -9.45 -26.44 -20.52
CA GLU A 273 -10.69 -26.72 -21.25
C GLU A 273 -11.20 -25.47 -21.97
N ALA A 274 -11.15 -24.29 -21.35
CA ALA A 274 -11.52 -23.04 -22.01
C ALA A 274 -10.54 -22.69 -23.15
N GLU A 275 -9.24 -22.92 -22.97
CA GLU A 275 -8.19 -22.66 -23.96
C GLU A 275 -8.19 -23.67 -25.10
N LYS A 276 -8.51 -24.95 -24.84
CA LYS A 276 -8.72 -25.98 -25.87
C LYS A 276 -9.83 -25.61 -26.86
N HIS A 277 -10.71 -24.66 -26.52
CA HIS A 277 -11.78 -24.15 -27.38
C HIS A 277 -11.47 -22.79 -28.04
N ILE A 278 -10.31 -22.17 -27.81
CA ILE A 278 -9.95 -20.89 -28.44
C ILE A 278 -9.08 -21.15 -29.68
N VAL A 279 -9.73 -21.29 -30.83
CA VAL A 279 -9.05 -20.98 -32.10
C VAL A 279 -8.97 -19.46 -32.19
N PRO A 280 -7.80 -18.84 -32.42
CA PRO A 280 -7.73 -17.40 -32.69
C PRO A 280 -8.47 -17.11 -33.99
N GLU A 281 -9.74 -16.71 -33.88
CA GLU A 281 -10.51 -16.26 -35.04
C GLU A 281 -9.93 -14.90 -35.47
N GLU A 282 -9.45 -14.79 -36.71
CA GLU A 282 -9.03 -13.51 -37.27
C GLU A 282 -10.27 -12.70 -37.69
N PRO A 283 -10.26 -11.37 -37.49
CA PRO A 283 -11.35 -10.51 -37.95
C PRO A 283 -11.50 -10.61 -39.47
N LYS A 284 -12.74 -10.63 -39.95
CA LYS A 284 -13.05 -10.75 -41.38
C LYS A 284 -12.44 -9.56 -42.14
N PRO A 285 -11.80 -9.80 -43.31
CA PRO A 285 -11.20 -8.73 -44.09
C PRO A 285 -12.29 -7.76 -44.61
N ILE A 286 -12.11 -6.48 -44.32
CA ILE A 286 -13.04 -5.42 -44.70
C ILE A 286 -12.74 -5.02 -46.16
N VAL A 287 -13.57 -5.42 -47.12
CA VAL A 287 -13.34 -5.19 -48.56
C VAL A 287 -14.59 -4.62 -49.25
N GLY A 288 -14.38 -3.67 -50.16
CA GLY A 288 -15.44 -3.15 -51.03
C GLY A 288 -16.39 -2.17 -50.32
N LYS A 289 -17.69 -2.49 -50.27
CA LYS A 289 -18.72 -1.61 -49.68
C LYS A 289 -18.60 -1.49 -48.17
N SER A 290 -18.20 -2.54 -47.47
CA SER A 290 -17.99 -2.52 -46.01
C SER A 290 -16.86 -1.56 -45.59
N LYS A 291 -15.83 -1.37 -46.44
CA LYS A 291 -14.76 -0.40 -46.19
C LYS A 291 -15.26 1.05 -46.23
N LYS A 292 -16.17 1.36 -47.15
CA LYS A 292 -16.79 2.70 -47.21
C LYS A 292 -17.67 2.98 -45.99
N VAL A 293 -18.41 1.96 -45.52
CA VAL A 293 -19.21 2.07 -44.31
C VAL A 293 -18.33 2.16 -43.06
N ASP A 294 -17.21 1.41 -43.00
CA ASP A 294 -16.22 1.52 -41.93
C ASP A 294 -15.59 2.92 -41.87
N GLU A 295 -15.17 3.47 -43.02
CA GLU A 295 -14.68 4.84 -43.12
C GLU A 295 -15.74 5.89 -42.74
N ASN A 296 -17.01 5.63 -43.08
CA ASN A 296 -18.15 6.45 -42.68
C ASN A 296 -18.34 6.45 -41.15
N ILE A 297 -18.38 5.27 -40.51
CA ILE A 297 -18.45 5.13 -39.04
C ILE A 297 -17.32 5.91 -38.37
N LEU A 298 -16.11 5.76 -38.90
CA LEU A 298 -14.92 6.43 -38.38
C LEU A 298 -14.90 7.96 -38.60
N SER A 299 -15.83 8.50 -39.41
CA SER A 299 -15.98 9.93 -39.70
C SER A 299 -17.16 10.60 -39.00
N LEU A 300 -17.98 9.83 -38.26
CA LEU A 300 -19.16 10.34 -37.56
C LEU A 300 -18.77 11.33 -36.45
N ASP A 301 -19.55 12.40 -36.33
CA ASP A 301 -19.47 13.33 -35.21
C ASP A 301 -20.14 12.70 -33.99
N ALA A 302 -19.36 12.44 -32.95
CA ALA A 302 -19.82 11.81 -31.71
C ALA A 302 -20.91 12.59 -30.98
N VAL A 303 -21.17 13.87 -31.30
CA VAL A 303 -22.20 14.69 -30.63
C VAL A 303 -23.48 14.78 -31.46
N LYS A 304 -23.37 14.85 -32.79
CA LYS A 304 -24.51 15.13 -33.68
C LYS A 304 -25.07 13.92 -34.39
N ASP A 305 -24.24 12.92 -34.68
CA ASP A 305 -24.64 11.78 -35.50
C ASP A 305 -25.04 10.58 -34.63
N ASP A 306 -26.09 9.88 -35.07
CA ASP A 306 -26.50 8.60 -34.48
C ASP A 306 -25.72 7.46 -35.17
N PRO A 307 -24.88 6.70 -34.45
CA PRO A 307 -24.13 5.61 -35.05
C PRO A 307 -25.00 4.39 -35.41
N LEU A 308 -26.21 4.25 -34.85
CA LEU A 308 -27.03 3.05 -35.00
C LEU A 308 -27.34 2.66 -36.46
N PRO A 309 -27.81 3.56 -37.35
CA PRO A 309 -28.17 3.18 -38.72
C PRO A 309 -26.95 2.69 -39.52
N VAL A 310 -25.79 3.31 -39.28
CA VAL A 310 -24.55 2.97 -39.97
C VAL A 310 -23.95 1.67 -39.42
N LEU A 311 -24.13 1.41 -38.12
CA LEU A 311 -23.75 0.15 -37.49
C LEU A 311 -24.64 -1.02 -37.96
N GLU A 312 -25.94 -0.80 -38.17
CA GLU A 312 -26.83 -1.82 -38.74
C GLU A 312 -26.50 -2.14 -40.20
N GLU A 313 -26.17 -1.12 -41.01
CA GLU A 313 -25.67 -1.31 -42.38
C GLU A 313 -24.36 -2.12 -42.37
N TRP A 314 -23.43 -1.76 -41.48
CA TRP A 314 -22.17 -2.48 -41.32
C TRP A 314 -22.38 -3.93 -40.86
N LYS A 315 -23.29 -4.15 -39.90
CA LYS A 315 -23.69 -5.48 -39.41
C LYS A 315 -24.26 -6.34 -40.53
N GLY A 316 -25.14 -5.78 -41.37
CA GLY A 316 -25.73 -6.48 -42.51
C GLY A 316 -24.71 -6.87 -43.59
N LEU A 317 -23.65 -6.08 -43.76
CA LEU A 317 -22.60 -6.34 -44.75
C LEU A 317 -21.52 -7.32 -44.27
N VAL A 318 -21.15 -7.27 -42.98
CA VAL A 318 -20.02 -8.05 -42.43
C VAL A 318 -20.47 -9.37 -41.79
N GLY A 319 -21.71 -9.42 -41.27
CA GLY A 319 -22.16 -10.50 -40.39
C GLY A 319 -21.20 -10.71 -39.22
N PRO A 320 -20.95 -9.67 -38.40
CA PRO A 320 -19.83 -9.61 -37.48
C PRO A 320 -19.98 -10.60 -36.32
N LYS A 321 -18.88 -11.28 -36.00
CA LYS A 321 -18.69 -11.97 -34.73
C LYS A 321 -18.05 -11.02 -33.72
N ARG A 322 -17.93 -11.45 -32.46
CA ARG A 322 -17.28 -10.68 -31.38
C ARG A 322 -15.91 -10.10 -31.77
N VAL A 323 -15.06 -10.85 -32.48
CA VAL A 323 -13.73 -10.38 -32.91
C VAL A 323 -13.82 -9.19 -33.86
N ASP A 324 -14.79 -9.20 -34.77
CA ASP A 324 -15.01 -8.12 -35.74
C ASP A 324 -15.44 -6.83 -35.03
N TRP A 325 -16.32 -6.96 -34.03
CA TRP A 325 -16.77 -5.84 -33.19
C TRP A 325 -15.64 -5.24 -32.35
N VAL A 326 -14.80 -6.08 -31.74
CA VAL A 326 -13.63 -5.61 -30.97
C VAL A 326 -12.65 -4.88 -31.89
N ALA A 327 -12.39 -5.41 -33.08
CA ALA A 327 -11.52 -4.75 -34.06
C ALA A 327 -12.09 -3.39 -34.53
N LEU A 328 -13.41 -3.30 -34.71
CA LEU A 328 -14.08 -2.02 -35.02
C LEU A 328 -13.94 -1.04 -33.85
N LEU A 329 -14.18 -1.48 -32.62
CA LEU A 329 -14.04 -0.67 -31.41
C LEU A 329 -12.61 -0.13 -31.25
N ASP A 330 -11.59 -0.94 -31.51
CA ASP A 330 -10.19 -0.52 -31.46
C ASP A 330 -9.89 0.56 -32.51
N ARG A 331 -10.38 0.40 -33.76
CA ARG A 331 -10.25 1.44 -34.80
C ARG A 331 -10.98 2.74 -34.42
N ILE A 332 -12.17 2.64 -33.82
CA ILE A 332 -12.93 3.81 -33.37
C ILE A 332 -12.18 4.50 -32.22
N LYS A 333 -11.62 3.74 -31.28
CA LYS A 333 -10.89 4.26 -30.12
C LYS A 333 -9.67 5.07 -30.53
N GLU A 334 -8.96 4.65 -31.59
CA GLU A 334 -7.81 5.40 -32.13
C GLU A 334 -8.20 6.77 -32.70
N LYS A 335 -9.42 6.91 -33.24
CA LYS A 335 -9.89 8.17 -33.83
C LYS A 335 -10.65 9.07 -32.88
N SER A 336 -11.58 8.52 -32.09
CA SER A 336 -12.48 9.28 -31.22
C SER A 336 -12.90 8.48 -30.00
N SER A 337 -12.46 8.92 -28.82
CA SER A 337 -12.88 8.32 -27.55
C SER A 337 -14.37 8.54 -27.26
N ALA A 338 -14.95 9.67 -27.70
CA ALA A 338 -16.37 9.95 -27.50
C ALA A 338 -17.27 9.02 -28.34
N LEU A 339 -16.89 8.78 -29.60
CA LEU A 339 -17.60 7.84 -30.47
C LEU A 339 -17.44 6.40 -29.96
N TYR A 340 -16.25 6.05 -29.46
CA TYR A 340 -16.01 4.76 -28.82
C TYR A 340 -17.00 4.46 -27.71
N PHE A 341 -17.26 5.41 -26.78
CA PHE A 341 -18.20 5.17 -25.68
C PHE A 341 -19.63 4.96 -26.17
N LYS A 342 -20.11 5.78 -27.10
CA LYS A 342 -21.44 5.62 -27.69
C LYS A 342 -21.61 4.25 -28.35
N VAL A 343 -20.67 3.88 -29.23
CA VAL A 343 -20.73 2.62 -29.97
C VAL A 343 -20.59 1.42 -29.02
N ALA A 344 -19.61 1.45 -28.11
CA ALA A 344 -19.40 0.37 -27.14
C ALA A 344 -20.61 0.15 -26.24
N GLU A 345 -21.32 1.21 -25.86
CA GLU A 345 -22.55 1.09 -25.09
C GLU A 345 -23.68 0.40 -25.87
N HIS A 346 -23.87 0.75 -27.14
CA HIS A 346 -24.86 0.07 -27.98
C HIS A 346 -24.52 -1.41 -28.16
N LEU A 347 -23.24 -1.74 -28.34
CA LEU A 347 -22.77 -3.11 -28.47
C LEU A 347 -22.99 -3.97 -27.21
N LEU A 348 -23.14 -3.36 -26.03
CA LEU A 348 -23.52 -4.13 -24.84
C LEU A 348 -24.89 -4.79 -24.97
N ILE A 349 -25.80 -4.24 -25.77
CA ILE A 349 -27.17 -4.79 -25.97
C ILE A 349 -27.17 -5.84 -27.08
N GLU A 350 -26.30 -5.68 -28.09
CA GLU A 350 -26.22 -6.55 -29.26
C GLU A 350 -25.92 -8.02 -28.93
N GLU A 351 -26.76 -8.92 -29.43
CA GLU A 351 -26.62 -10.37 -29.21
C GLU A 351 -25.34 -10.92 -29.87
N SER A 352 -24.94 -10.41 -31.04
CA SER A 352 -23.75 -10.89 -31.76
C SER A 352 -22.42 -10.47 -31.14
N PHE A 353 -22.43 -9.54 -30.17
CA PHE A 353 -21.23 -9.11 -29.45
C PHE A 353 -20.90 -10.02 -28.26
N GLU A 354 -21.90 -10.72 -27.71
CA GLU A 354 -21.75 -11.58 -26.52
C GLU A 354 -20.98 -10.88 -25.38
N ALA A 355 -21.52 -9.75 -24.92
CA ALA A 355 -20.84 -8.87 -23.94
C ALA A 355 -20.40 -9.64 -22.67
N GLY A 356 -19.11 -9.59 -22.37
CA GLY A 356 -18.52 -10.21 -21.19
C GLY A 356 -18.28 -9.22 -20.05
N ILE A 357 -17.93 -9.72 -18.87
CA ILE A 357 -17.61 -8.93 -17.66
C ILE A 357 -16.62 -7.80 -17.97
N ARG A 358 -15.57 -8.10 -18.74
CA ARG A 358 -14.50 -7.14 -19.08
C ARG A 358 -14.97 -5.97 -19.95
N ASP A 359 -16.02 -6.16 -20.75
CA ASP A 359 -16.55 -5.10 -21.61
C ASP A 359 -17.31 -4.07 -20.77
N TYR A 360 -18.12 -4.55 -19.82
CA TYR A 360 -18.78 -3.70 -18.82
C TYR A 360 -17.77 -2.98 -17.93
N TRP A 361 -16.79 -3.70 -17.38
CA TRP A 361 -15.76 -3.11 -16.52
C TRP A 361 -15.02 -1.96 -17.21
N ARG A 362 -14.60 -2.14 -18.48
CA ARG A 362 -13.90 -1.09 -19.24
C ARG A 362 -14.70 0.20 -19.34
N LEU A 363 -16.01 0.09 -19.59
CA LEU A 363 -16.90 1.24 -19.69
C LEU A 363 -17.09 1.91 -18.33
N ILE A 364 -17.30 1.13 -17.26
CA ILE A 364 -17.41 1.63 -15.89
C ILE A 364 -16.12 2.35 -15.46
N ASP A 365 -14.95 1.75 -15.69
CA ASP A 365 -13.64 2.35 -15.38
C ASP A 365 -13.40 3.64 -16.16
N SER A 366 -13.74 3.67 -17.45
CA SER A 366 -13.61 4.89 -18.24
C SER A 366 -14.54 6.01 -17.77
N HIS A 367 -15.80 5.72 -17.47
CA HIS A 367 -16.74 6.72 -16.97
C HIS A 367 -16.37 7.18 -15.56
N SER A 368 -15.83 6.28 -14.72
CA SER A 368 -15.27 6.63 -13.42
C SER A 368 -14.09 7.59 -13.53
N LYS A 369 -13.18 7.39 -14.49
CA LYS A 369 -12.03 8.28 -14.72
C LYS A 369 -12.44 9.63 -15.29
N ALA A 370 -13.52 9.68 -16.07
CA ALA A 370 -14.12 10.89 -16.61
C ALA A 370 -15.05 11.64 -15.62
N ASP A 371 -15.16 11.17 -14.37
CA ASP A 371 -16.06 11.71 -13.34
C ASP A 371 -17.56 11.71 -13.74
N CYS A 372 -17.94 10.85 -14.68
CA CYS A 372 -19.33 10.67 -15.12
C CYS A 372 -20.06 9.59 -14.29
N LEU A 373 -20.31 9.87 -13.00
CA LEU A 373 -20.92 8.92 -12.06
C LEU A 373 -22.22 8.29 -12.58
N LYS A 374 -23.13 9.12 -13.11
CA LYS A 374 -24.46 8.66 -13.57
C LYS A 374 -24.36 7.64 -14.70
N GLU A 375 -23.44 7.86 -15.63
CA GLU A 375 -23.23 6.92 -16.74
C GLU A 375 -22.60 5.62 -16.25
N ALA A 376 -21.60 5.68 -15.37
CA ALA A 376 -21.00 4.50 -14.76
C ALA A 376 -22.04 3.65 -14.00
N GLU A 377 -22.91 4.27 -13.20
CA GLU A 377 -24.01 3.60 -12.50
C GLU A 377 -25.01 2.96 -13.46
N ARG A 378 -25.34 3.63 -14.56
CA ARG A 378 -26.25 3.10 -15.59
C ARG A 378 -25.67 1.86 -16.28
N ILE A 379 -24.37 1.86 -16.60
CA ILE A 379 -23.69 0.68 -17.16
C ILE A 379 -23.62 -0.46 -16.14
N LEU A 380 -23.35 -0.16 -14.87
CA LEU A 380 -23.38 -1.13 -13.78
C LEU A 380 -24.77 -1.76 -13.63
N GLN A 381 -25.83 -0.96 -13.71
CA GLN A 381 -27.20 -1.47 -13.63
C GLN A 381 -27.52 -2.40 -14.80
N LYS A 382 -27.13 -2.04 -16.03
CA LYS A 382 -27.25 -2.93 -17.21
C LYS A 382 -26.48 -4.25 -17.03
N MET A 383 -25.31 -4.21 -16.41
CA MET A 383 -24.51 -5.41 -16.09
C MET A 383 -25.30 -6.36 -15.17
N ILE A 384 -25.90 -5.82 -14.11
CA ILE A 384 -26.70 -6.56 -13.14
C ILE A 384 -27.98 -7.12 -13.76
N GLU A 385 -28.67 -6.33 -14.61
CA GLU A 385 -29.89 -6.76 -15.32
C GLU A 385 -29.64 -7.93 -16.28
N LYS A 386 -28.46 -8.00 -16.89
CA LYS A 386 -28.03 -9.15 -17.69
C LYS A 386 -27.62 -10.38 -16.86
N GLY A 387 -27.72 -10.30 -15.53
CA GLY A 387 -27.31 -11.36 -14.61
C GLY A 387 -25.80 -11.50 -14.46
N ILE A 388 -25.02 -10.50 -14.90
CA ILE A 388 -23.56 -10.51 -14.80
C ILE A 388 -23.18 -9.88 -13.46
N THR A 389 -22.57 -10.67 -12.58
CA THR A 389 -22.14 -10.19 -11.26
C THR A 389 -20.85 -9.37 -11.36
N PRO A 390 -20.76 -8.19 -10.70
CA PRO A 390 -19.52 -7.41 -10.63
C PRO A 390 -18.35 -8.23 -10.10
N ASP A 391 -17.24 -8.23 -10.84
CA ASP A 391 -16.00 -8.87 -10.42
C ASP A 391 -15.16 -7.97 -9.51
N VAL A 392 -14.05 -8.50 -9.00
CA VAL A 392 -13.12 -7.78 -8.12
C VAL A 392 -12.67 -6.45 -8.73
N LEU A 393 -12.33 -6.44 -10.03
CA LEU A 393 -11.89 -5.22 -10.71
C LEU A 393 -12.99 -4.16 -10.76
N THR A 394 -14.22 -4.58 -11.04
CA THR A 394 -15.40 -3.70 -11.00
C THR A 394 -15.61 -3.15 -9.60
N CYS A 395 -15.56 -3.98 -8.56
CA CYS A 395 -15.71 -3.52 -7.18
C CYS A 395 -14.61 -2.52 -6.76
N ILE A 396 -13.35 -2.73 -7.13
CA ILE A 396 -12.25 -1.78 -6.88
C ILE A 396 -12.55 -0.43 -7.53
N THR A 397 -12.93 -0.43 -8.82
CA THR A 397 -13.30 0.79 -9.55
C THR A 397 -14.47 1.51 -8.87
N LEU A 398 -15.50 0.78 -8.43
CA LEU A 398 -16.64 1.35 -7.72
C LEU A 398 -16.24 1.99 -6.38
N VAL A 399 -15.37 1.36 -5.59
CA VAL A 399 -14.86 1.95 -4.34
C VAL A 399 -14.17 3.29 -4.61
N HIS A 400 -13.27 3.34 -5.60
CA HIS A 400 -12.57 4.58 -5.96
C HIS A 400 -13.54 5.67 -6.44
N MET A 401 -14.47 5.30 -7.33
CA MET A 401 -15.46 6.20 -7.89
C MET A 401 -16.35 6.83 -6.81
N TYR A 402 -16.98 6.00 -5.98
CA TYR A 402 -17.91 6.47 -4.93
C TYR A 402 -17.18 7.23 -3.82
N SER A 403 -15.94 6.85 -3.49
CA SER A 403 -15.10 7.59 -2.55
C SER A 403 -14.78 9.01 -3.07
N LYS A 404 -14.53 9.15 -4.38
CA LYS A 404 -14.28 10.46 -4.98
C LYS A 404 -15.50 11.37 -4.90
N THR A 405 -16.69 10.82 -5.19
CA THR A 405 -17.97 11.55 -5.17
C THR A 405 -18.54 11.75 -3.78
N GLY A 406 -17.98 11.12 -2.74
CA GLY A 406 -18.39 11.27 -1.34
C GLY A 406 -19.61 10.44 -0.96
N ASN A 407 -20.00 9.46 -1.77
CA ASN A 407 -21.13 8.56 -1.47
C ASN A 407 -20.67 7.38 -0.59
N LEU A 408 -20.64 7.60 0.72
CA LEU A 408 -20.12 6.62 1.69
C LEU A 408 -20.85 5.26 1.65
N GLU A 409 -22.17 5.26 1.52
CA GLU A 409 -22.95 4.01 1.58
C GLU A 409 -22.63 3.11 0.37
N ARG A 410 -22.59 3.69 -0.84
CA ARG A 410 -22.17 2.95 -2.04
C ARG A 410 -20.71 2.50 -1.99
N THR A 411 -19.82 3.30 -1.39
CA THR A 411 -18.43 2.90 -1.15
C THR A 411 -18.36 1.67 -0.25
N LYS A 412 -19.13 1.63 0.86
CA LYS A 412 -19.19 0.47 1.76
C LYS A 412 -19.72 -0.77 1.06
N GLU A 413 -20.83 -0.66 0.32
CA GLU A 413 -21.40 -1.78 -0.44
C GLU A 413 -20.38 -2.41 -1.39
N ALA A 414 -19.64 -1.58 -2.16
CA ALA A 414 -18.61 -2.05 -3.07
C ALA A 414 -17.41 -2.67 -2.34
N PHE A 415 -17.00 -2.10 -1.21
CA PHE A 415 -15.90 -2.59 -0.38
C PHE A 415 -16.24 -3.94 0.28
N ASP A 416 -17.47 -4.09 0.80
CA ASP A 416 -17.94 -5.32 1.42
C ASP A 416 -18.12 -6.43 0.38
N SER A 417 -18.64 -6.11 -0.81
CA SER A 417 -18.71 -7.05 -1.94
C SER A 417 -17.31 -7.57 -2.32
N LEU A 418 -16.32 -6.68 -2.41
CA LEU A 418 -14.93 -7.05 -2.66
C LEU A 418 -14.36 -8.00 -1.60
N ARG A 419 -14.69 -7.79 -0.32
CA ARG A 419 -14.29 -8.70 0.77
C ARG A 419 -15.04 -10.04 0.72
N GLN A 420 -16.33 -10.04 0.38
CA GLN A 420 -17.14 -11.26 0.27
C GLN A 420 -16.63 -12.18 -0.86
N GLN A 421 -16.06 -11.62 -1.92
CA GLN A 421 -15.40 -12.36 -2.99
C GLN A 421 -14.02 -12.93 -2.58
N GLY A 422 -13.62 -12.78 -1.31
CA GLY A 422 -12.36 -13.30 -0.78
C GLY A 422 -11.12 -12.46 -1.13
N PHE A 423 -11.29 -11.30 -1.79
CA PHE A 423 -10.18 -10.44 -2.14
C PHE A 423 -9.74 -9.59 -0.94
N GLN A 424 -8.42 -9.46 -0.78
CA GLN A 424 -7.86 -8.61 0.27
C GLN A 424 -7.67 -7.18 -0.28
N PRO A 425 -8.30 -6.16 0.33
CA PRO A 425 -8.11 -4.79 -0.10
C PRO A 425 -6.63 -4.40 -0.06
N ASP A 426 -6.17 -3.73 -1.11
CA ASP A 426 -4.82 -3.18 -1.18
C ASP A 426 -4.75 -1.78 -0.55
N PHE A 427 -3.56 -1.19 -0.57
CA PHE A 427 -3.32 0.18 -0.11
C PHE A 427 -4.31 1.19 -0.71
N LYS A 428 -4.58 1.11 -2.01
CA LYS A 428 -5.41 2.11 -2.71
C LYS A 428 -6.87 2.00 -2.28
N VAL A 429 -7.38 0.77 -2.13
CA VAL A 429 -8.75 0.53 -1.70
C VAL A 429 -8.95 1.02 -0.26
N TYR A 430 -8.00 0.74 0.66
CA TYR A 430 -8.04 1.27 2.03
C TYR A 430 -8.01 2.79 2.06
N ASN A 431 -7.10 3.42 1.29
CA ASN A 431 -7.02 4.87 1.22
C ASN A 431 -8.36 5.47 0.74
N SER A 432 -8.97 4.94 -0.32
CA SER A 432 -10.28 5.40 -0.77
C SER A 432 -11.37 5.22 0.28
N MET A 433 -11.37 4.12 1.03
CA MET A 433 -12.34 3.92 2.10
C MET A 433 -12.16 4.93 3.25
N ILE A 434 -10.92 5.17 3.67
CA ILE A 434 -10.59 6.16 4.72
C ILE A 434 -11.02 7.56 4.27
N MET A 435 -10.69 7.96 3.04
CA MET A 435 -11.09 9.25 2.49
C MET A 435 -12.62 9.39 2.36
N ALA A 436 -13.34 8.32 2.05
CA ALA A 436 -14.80 8.32 2.03
C ALA A 436 -15.37 8.60 3.43
N TYR A 437 -14.83 7.95 4.47
CA TYR A 437 -15.23 8.21 5.86
C TYR A 437 -14.89 9.63 6.33
N VAL A 438 -13.72 10.14 5.96
CA VAL A 438 -13.30 11.53 6.26
C VAL A 438 -14.25 12.53 5.63
N LYS A 439 -14.57 12.39 4.34
CA LYS A 439 -15.52 13.26 3.62
C LYS A 439 -16.93 13.20 4.18
N ALA A 440 -17.37 12.04 4.64
CA ALA A 440 -18.66 11.86 5.29
C ALA A 440 -18.71 12.41 6.73
N GLY A 441 -17.63 13.02 7.23
CA GLY A 441 -17.58 13.56 8.58
C GLY A 441 -17.51 12.48 9.67
N ASN A 442 -17.05 11.27 9.35
CA ASN A 442 -16.90 10.18 10.31
C ASN A 442 -15.42 9.73 10.43
N PRO A 443 -14.53 10.57 10.98
CA PRO A 443 -13.10 10.27 11.10
C PRO A 443 -12.82 9.08 12.03
N LYS A 444 -13.69 8.76 12.98
CA LYS A 444 -13.54 7.58 13.86
C LYS A 444 -13.56 6.27 13.07
N SER A 445 -14.45 6.15 12.09
CA SER A 445 -14.50 4.97 11.23
C SER A 445 -13.31 4.94 10.27
N GLY A 446 -12.86 6.11 9.80
CA GLY A 446 -11.60 6.24 9.06
C GLY A 446 -10.38 5.79 9.87
N GLU A 447 -10.28 6.18 11.14
CA GLU A 447 -9.23 5.72 12.07
C GLU A 447 -9.29 4.20 12.24
N SER A 448 -10.48 3.61 12.36
CA SER A 448 -10.64 2.15 12.44
C SER A 448 -10.16 1.43 11.17
N MET A 449 -10.38 2.01 9.99
CA MET A 449 -9.88 1.46 8.73
C MET A 449 -8.35 1.57 8.63
N ALA A 450 -7.76 2.68 9.10
CA ALA A 450 -6.31 2.84 9.17
C ALA A 450 -5.67 1.79 10.11
N ARG A 451 -6.30 1.49 11.25
CA ARG A 451 -5.84 0.41 12.15
C ARG A 451 -5.99 -0.98 11.52
N GLU A 452 -7.07 -1.24 10.78
CA GLU A 452 -7.22 -2.49 10.03
C GLU A 452 -6.12 -2.65 8.98
N MET A 453 -5.77 -1.55 8.30
CA MET A 453 -4.69 -1.49 7.32
C MET A 453 -3.33 -1.81 7.97
N GLU A 454 -3.02 -1.22 9.13
CA GLU A 454 -1.81 -1.53 9.91
C GLU A 454 -1.75 -2.98 10.38
N ALA A 455 -2.88 -3.53 10.86
CA ALA A 455 -2.97 -4.92 11.30
C ALA A 455 -2.74 -5.95 10.19
N ARG A 456 -2.73 -5.49 8.92
CA ARG A 456 -2.41 -6.29 7.73
C ARG A 456 -1.02 -5.99 7.18
N ASP A 457 -0.16 -5.35 7.97
CA ASP A 457 1.19 -4.93 7.59
C ASP A 457 1.22 -3.92 6.42
N ILE A 458 0.11 -3.23 6.16
CA ILE A 458 0.05 -2.13 5.19
C ILE A 458 0.13 -0.82 5.96
N GLN A 459 1.23 -0.08 5.82
CA GLN A 459 1.45 1.14 6.59
C GLN A 459 0.65 2.32 6.00
N PRO A 460 -0.20 3.01 6.78
CA PRO A 460 -0.82 4.25 6.34
C PRO A 460 0.23 5.32 6.05
N THR A 461 0.03 6.11 5.01
CA THR A 461 0.96 7.20 4.70
C THR A 461 0.73 8.41 5.59
N LYS A 462 1.71 9.33 5.61
CA LYS A 462 1.59 10.62 6.27
C LYS A 462 0.33 11.37 5.83
N GLU A 463 -0.03 11.31 4.55
CA GLU A 463 -1.21 11.98 4.01
C GLU A 463 -2.50 11.45 4.66
N ILE A 464 -2.63 10.13 4.83
CA ILE A 464 -3.79 9.50 5.48
C ILE A 464 -3.94 10.01 6.92
N TYR A 465 -2.84 10.03 7.68
CA TYR A 465 -2.88 10.55 9.04
C TYR A 465 -3.20 12.03 9.11
N MET A 466 -2.66 12.84 8.21
CA MET A 466 -2.95 14.28 8.16
C MET A 466 -4.41 14.55 7.82
N GLU A 467 -5.03 13.78 6.92
CA GLU A 467 -6.46 13.89 6.61
C GLU A 467 -7.34 13.49 7.80
N LEU A 468 -7.02 12.40 8.49
CA LEU A 468 -7.72 12.01 9.73
C LEU A 468 -7.58 13.07 10.83
N LEU A 469 -6.36 13.59 11.04
CA LEU A 469 -6.08 14.64 12.01
C LEU A 469 -6.86 15.90 11.67
N ARG A 470 -6.90 16.32 10.40
CA ARG A 470 -7.66 17.48 9.95
C ARG A 470 -9.16 17.28 10.19
N ALA A 471 -9.69 16.10 9.91
CA ALA A 471 -11.08 15.78 10.14
C ALA A 471 -11.45 15.80 11.64
N PHE A 472 -10.62 15.23 12.52
CA PHE A 472 -10.82 15.32 13.97
C PHE A 472 -10.70 16.76 14.48
N ALA A 473 -9.71 17.51 14.01
CA ALA A 473 -9.51 18.91 14.37
C ALA A 473 -10.70 19.77 13.96
N GLN A 474 -11.22 19.58 12.75
CA GLN A 474 -12.37 20.32 12.25
C GLN A 474 -13.62 20.14 13.10
N GLN A 475 -13.78 18.95 13.70
CA GLN A 475 -14.89 18.59 14.59
C GLN A 475 -14.62 18.90 16.07
N GLY A 476 -13.45 19.43 16.43
CA GLY A 476 -13.06 19.67 17.82
C GLY A 476 -12.89 18.39 18.64
N GLN A 477 -12.68 17.24 18.00
CA GLN A 477 -12.50 15.95 18.67
C GLN A 477 -11.05 15.74 19.09
N VAL A 478 -10.71 16.28 20.26
CA VAL A 478 -9.36 16.30 20.82
C VAL A 478 -8.76 14.91 20.97
N ASP A 479 -9.50 13.95 21.55
CA ASP A 479 -8.98 12.60 21.80
C ASP A 479 -8.55 11.90 20.51
N GLY A 480 -9.32 12.07 19.44
CA GLY A 480 -9.00 11.52 18.12
C GLY A 480 -7.77 12.20 17.52
N ALA A 481 -7.73 13.53 17.54
CA ALA A 481 -6.60 14.30 17.04
C ALA A 481 -5.29 13.93 17.76
N GLN A 482 -5.31 13.83 19.09
CA GLN A 482 -4.14 13.45 19.89
C GLN A 482 -3.69 12.02 19.60
N ARG A 483 -4.63 11.07 19.49
CA ARG A 483 -4.29 9.68 19.13
C ARG A 483 -3.60 9.59 17.79
N ILE A 484 -4.14 10.24 16.75
CA ILE A 484 -3.55 10.21 15.40
C ILE A 484 -2.13 10.76 15.41
N VAL A 485 -1.91 11.88 16.10
CA VAL A 485 -0.57 12.47 16.24
C VAL A 485 0.40 11.53 16.96
N ASN A 486 -0.04 10.90 18.05
CA ASN A 486 0.80 9.93 18.75
C ASN A 486 1.12 8.72 17.84
N THR A 487 0.14 8.22 17.09
CA THR A 487 0.34 7.14 16.12
C THR A 487 1.35 7.55 15.04
N MET A 488 1.26 8.77 14.50
CA MET A 488 2.25 9.28 13.54
C MET A 488 3.67 9.22 14.11
N GLU A 489 3.86 9.64 15.37
CA GLU A 489 5.16 9.59 16.04
C GLU A 489 5.66 8.15 16.24
N PHE A 490 4.79 7.23 16.66
CA PHE A 490 5.12 5.80 16.81
C PHE A 490 5.47 5.15 15.46
N SER A 491 4.86 5.59 14.36
CA SER A 491 5.20 5.17 13.00
C SER A 491 6.47 5.83 12.45
N GLY A 492 7.20 6.62 13.26
CA GLY A 492 8.41 7.31 12.85
C GLY A 492 8.18 8.55 11.97
N ILE A 493 6.94 9.02 11.86
CA ILE A 493 6.59 10.23 11.10
C ILE A 493 6.77 11.44 12.00
N GLN A 494 7.78 12.26 11.71
CA GLN A 494 8.07 13.46 12.49
C GLN A 494 6.94 14.49 12.40
N ARG A 495 6.58 15.09 13.54
CA ARG A 495 5.62 16.19 13.60
C ARG A 495 6.06 17.35 12.70
N CYS A 496 5.11 17.88 11.93
CA CYS A 496 5.27 19.11 11.17
C CYS A 496 4.48 20.28 11.81
N VAL A 497 4.76 21.51 11.37
CA VAL A 497 3.99 22.71 11.76
C VAL A 497 2.50 22.46 11.58
N GLU A 498 2.11 21.92 10.42
CA GLU A 498 0.70 21.65 10.10
C GLU A 498 0.03 20.71 11.12
N SER A 499 0.67 19.61 11.50
CA SER A 499 0.13 18.67 12.49
C SER A 499 -0.07 19.31 13.87
N SER A 500 0.83 20.23 14.26
CA SER A 500 0.74 20.95 15.53
C SER A 500 -0.35 22.03 15.47
N THR A 501 -0.47 22.75 14.35
CA THR A 501 -1.56 23.70 14.07
C THR A 501 -2.92 23.01 14.15
N LEU A 502 -3.08 21.82 13.55
CA LEU A 502 -4.33 21.07 13.61
C LEU A 502 -4.68 20.60 15.03
N LEU A 503 -3.68 20.24 15.84
CA LEU A 503 -3.92 19.88 17.23
C LEU A 503 -4.37 21.10 18.05
N VAL A 504 -3.74 22.25 17.85
CA VAL A 504 -4.17 23.54 18.45
C VAL A 504 -5.60 23.88 18.01
N GLU A 505 -5.94 23.69 16.74
CA GLU A 505 -7.31 23.87 16.22
C GLU A 505 -8.31 22.94 16.91
N ALA A 506 -7.96 21.67 17.11
CA ALA A 506 -8.80 20.69 17.80
C ALA A 506 -9.15 21.13 19.23
N TYR A 507 -8.15 21.51 20.02
CA TYR A 507 -8.35 22.02 21.38
C TYR A 507 -9.11 23.35 21.39
N GLY A 508 -8.81 24.25 20.46
CA GLY A 508 -9.51 25.52 20.31
C GLY A 508 -11.00 25.36 20.03
N LYS A 509 -11.37 24.40 19.16
CA LYS A 509 -12.77 24.07 18.86
C LYS A 509 -13.48 23.33 19.99
N SER A 510 -12.75 22.55 20.79
CA SER A 510 -13.30 21.91 21.99
C SER A 510 -13.61 22.89 23.14
N GLY A 511 -13.11 24.14 23.04
CA GLY A 511 -13.30 25.16 24.07
C GLY A 511 -12.33 25.03 25.25
N ASP A 512 -11.16 24.41 25.07
CA ASP A 512 -10.09 24.33 26.06
C ASP A 512 -8.89 25.20 25.62
N PRO A 513 -8.91 26.51 25.89
CA PRO A 513 -7.82 27.41 25.50
C PRO A 513 -6.52 27.16 26.29
N ASP A 514 -6.59 26.59 27.49
CA ASP A 514 -5.40 26.39 28.32
C ASP A 514 -4.53 25.27 27.76
N GLN A 515 -5.13 24.16 27.30
CA GLN A 515 -4.40 23.10 26.60
C GLN A 515 -3.95 23.52 25.21
N ALA A 516 -4.80 24.25 24.47
CA ALA A 516 -4.42 24.82 23.19
C ALA A 516 -3.17 25.72 23.34
N ARG A 517 -3.12 26.55 24.41
CA ARG A 517 -1.98 27.41 24.70
C ARG A 517 -0.72 26.63 25.05
N LYS A 518 -0.82 25.58 25.87
CA LYS A 518 0.33 24.72 26.18
C LYS A 518 0.95 24.13 24.92
N LEU A 519 0.13 23.66 23.98
CA LEU A 519 0.58 23.12 22.71
C LEU A 519 1.18 24.18 21.79
N PHE A 520 0.59 25.37 21.75
CA PHE A 520 1.12 26.51 21.02
C PHE A 520 2.51 26.91 21.54
N ASP A 521 2.68 27.00 22.87
CA ASP A 521 3.96 27.31 23.49
C ASP A 521 5.00 26.18 23.27
N LEU A 522 4.56 24.91 23.29
CA LEU A 522 5.42 23.75 22.97
C LEU A 522 5.91 23.81 21.52
N MET A 523 5.04 24.19 20.59
CA MET A 523 5.38 24.38 19.19
C MET A 523 6.46 25.46 19.05
N MET A 524 6.29 26.62 19.69
CA MET A 524 7.29 27.69 19.68
C MET A 524 8.62 27.26 20.31
N LYS A 525 8.59 26.56 21.45
CA LYS A 525 9.79 26.02 22.11
C LYS A 525 10.55 25.01 21.25
N SER A 526 9.83 24.29 20.39
CA SER A 526 10.41 23.33 19.44
C SER A 526 11.01 23.99 18.19
N GLY A 527 11.04 25.34 18.13
CA GLY A 527 11.54 26.10 17.00
C GLY A 527 10.56 26.22 15.83
N LEU A 528 9.32 25.74 15.99
CA LEU A 528 8.27 25.85 14.98
C LEU A 528 7.57 27.21 15.13
N LYS A 529 7.60 28.04 14.08
CA LYS A 529 6.92 29.33 14.09
C LYS A 529 5.42 29.15 13.78
N PRO A 530 4.51 29.66 14.64
CA PRO A 530 3.08 29.63 14.36
C PRO A 530 2.76 30.41 13.10
N ASP A 531 1.96 29.81 12.23
CA ASP A 531 1.39 30.49 11.08
C ASP A 531 0.11 31.26 11.48
N ASP A 532 -0.41 32.05 10.53
CA ASP A 532 -1.63 32.84 10.73
C ASP A 532 -2.83 31.96 11.14
N ARG A 533 -2.93 30.76 10.56
CA ARG A 533 -4.00 29.80 10.86
C ARG A 533 -3.92 29.26 12.29
N CYS A 534 -2.72 28.94 12.78
CA CYS A 534 -2.51 28.48 14.15
C CYS A 534 -2.85 29.57 15.17
N THR A 535 -2.37 30.79 14.95
CA THR A 535 -2.67 31.93 15.82
C THR A 535 -4.15 32.28 15.79
N ALA A 536 -4.81 32.25 14.61
CA ALA A 536 -6.27 32.41 14.51
C ALA A 536 -7.03 31.34 15.29
N SER A 537 -6.57 30.09 15.29
CA SER A 537 -7.16 29.00 16.08
C SER A 537 -7.03 29.24 17.58
N MET A 538 -5.90 29.77 18.04
CA MET A 538 -5.72 30.19 19.44
C MET A 538 -6.64 31.36 19.83
N ILE A 539 -6.76 32.38 18.97
CA ILE A 539 -7.66 33.51 19.23
C ILE A 539 -9.10 33.02 19.29
N ARG A 540 -9.49 32.09 18.42
CA ARG A 540 -10.82 31.46 18.45
C ARG A 540 -11.03 30.71 19.77
N ALA A 541 -10.02 30.00 20.27
CA ALA A 541 -10.07 29.35 21.58
C ALA A 541 -10.35 30.37 22.71
N TYR A 542 -9.62 31.50 22.74
CA TYR A 542 -9.89 32.56 23.73
C TYR A 542 -11.25 33.21 23.55
N ALA A 543 -11.72 33.37 22.30
CA ALA A 543 -13.04 33.90 21.99
C ALA A 543 -14.16 33.05 22.61
N THR A 544 -14.05 31.72 22.58
CA THR A 544 -15.06 30.83 23.19
C THR A 544 -15.20 31.00 24.71
N LYS A 545 -14.15 31.45 25.40
CA LYS A 545 -14.15 31.73 26.84
C LYS A 545 -14.19 33.23 27.16
N ASN A 546 -14.38 34.07 26.14
CA ASN A 546 -14.37 35.53 26.22
C ASN A 546 -13.12 36.10 26.93
N GLN A 547 -11.94 35.53 26.69
CA GLN A 547 -10.67 35.93 27.29
C GLN A 547 -9.92 36.94 26.40
N LEU A 548 -10.49 38.13 26.22
CA LEU A 548 -9.95 39.16 25.31
C LEU A 548 -8.53 39.59 25.68
N ASP A 549 -8.27 39.83 26.97
CA ASP A 549 -6.96 40.28 27.46
C ASP A 549 -5.84 39.32 27.03
N LYS A 550 -6.04 38.00 27.22
CA LYS A 550 -5.07 36.98 26.83
C LYS A 550 -4.86 36.89 25.32
N ALA A 551 -5.91 37.15 24.53
CA ALA A 551 -5.82 37.16 23.08
C ALA A 551 -5.01 38.36 22.58
N LEU A 552 -5.23 39.54 23.16
CA LEU A 552 -4.46 40.75 22.86
C LEU A 552 -3.00 40.61 23.30
N ASP A 553 -2.76 40.09 24.51
CA ASP A 553 -1.40 39.82 25.00
C ASP A 553 -0.64 38.87 24.07
N LEU A 554 -1.31 37.82 23.56
CA LEU A 554 -0.71 36.91 22.60
C LEU A 554 -0.32 37.63 21.30
N LEU A 555 -1.24 38.41 20.72
CA LEU A 555 -0.99 39.15 19.49
C LEU A 555 0.14 40.17 19.63
N LEU A 556 0.15 40.94 20.72
CA LEU A 556 1.19 41.92 21.01
C LEU A 556 2.57 41.27 21.18
N ASN A 557 2.64 40.10 21.83
CA ASN A 557 3.90 39.38 21.99
C ASN A 557 4.41 38.83 20.65
N LEU A 558 3.52 38.26 19.83
CA LEU A 558 3.89 37.79 18.50
C LEU A 558 4.34 38.94 17.58
N GLU A 559 3.67 40.09 17.66
CA GLU A 559 4.03 41.28 16.87
C GLU A 559 5.42 41.82 17.22
N LYS A 560 5.81 41.80 18.51
CA LYS A 560 7.18 42.11 18.96
C LYS A 560 8.22 41.17 18.34
N ASP A 561 7.86 39.92 18.11
CA ASP A 561 8.71 38.91 17.46
C ASP A 561 8.68 39.02 15.90
N GLY A 562 8.03 40.05 15.36
CA GLY A 562 7.94 40.33 13.93
C GLY A 562 6.83 39.59 13.19
N PHE A 563 5.92 38.93 13.91
CA PHE A 563 4.73 38.31 13.32
C PHE A 563 3.73 39.39 12.88
N ARG A 564 3.22 39.28 11.65
CA ARG A 564 2.18 40.18 11.14
C ARG A 564 0.87 39.42 11.03
N PRO A 565 -0.19 39.83 11.76
CA PRO A 565 -1.49 39.19 11.65
C PRO A 565 -1.98 39.15 10.21
N GLY A 566 -2.43 37.98 9.77
CA GLY A 566 -2.97 37.70 8.45
C GLY A 566 -4.50 37.79 8.41
N THR A 567 -5.08 37.35 7.29
CA THR A 567 -6.54 37.40 7.08
C THR A 567 -7.29 36.43 8.00
N ALA A 568 -6.72 35.27 8.35
CA ALA A 568 -7.40 34.30 9.21
C ALA A 568 -7.60 34.87 10.63
N ILE A 569 -6.61 35.59 11.17
CA ILE A 569 -6.73 36.26 12.46
C ILE A 569 -7.80 37.35 12.41
N TYR A 570 -7.73 38.25 11.42
CA TYR A 570 -8.73 39.32 11.29
C TYR A 570 -10.14 38.76 11.11
N THR A 571 -10.30 37.65 10.39
CA THR A 571 -11.59 36.97 10.23
C THR A 571 -12.16 36.52 11.58
N VAL A 572 -11.33 35.91 12.45
CA VAL A 572 -11.74 35.51 13.80
C VAL A 572 -12.06 36.72 14.67
N LEU A 573 -11.28 37.80 14.58
CA LEU A 573 -11.54 39.03 15.34
C LEU A 573 -12.83 39.72 14.88
N VAL A 574 -13.10 39.84 13.58
CA VAL A 574 -14.35 40.39 13.06
C VAL A 574 -15.55 39.57 13.52
N ASP A 575 -15.47 38.23 13.45
CA ASP A 575 -16.53 37.35 13.94
C ASP A 575 -16.78 37.54 15.44
N TRP A 576 -15.71 37.60 16.25
CA TRP A 576 -15.82 37.79 17.70
C TRP A 576 -16.38 39.16 18.07
N MET A 577 -15.83 40.24 17.51
CA MET A 577 -16.31 41.62 17.74
C MET A 577 -17.76 41.81 17.27
N GLY A 578 -18.14 41.17 16.15
CA GLY A 578 -19.52 41.15 15.67
C GLY A 578 -20.49 40.52 16.67
N ARG A 579 -20.11 39.39 17.30
CA ARG A 579 -20.90 38.75 18.37
C ARG A 579 -20.98 39.61 19.63
N LEU A 580 -19.93 40.38 19.92
CA LEU A 580 -19.89 41.34 21.04
C LEU A 580 -20.58 42.68 20.72
N GLN A 581 -21.08 42.87 19.49
CA GLN A 581 -21.71 44.11 19.02
C GLN A 581 -20.76 45.33 19.03
N MET A 582 -19.46 45.09 18.84
CA MET A 582 -18.40 46.10 18.77
C MET A 582 -18.18 46.53 17.32
N ILE A 583 -18.94 47.53 16.86
CA ILE A 583 -19.04 47.91 15.45
C ILE A 583 -17.74 48.53 14.93
N GLU A 584 -17.16 49.48 15.66
CA GLU A 584 -15.99 50.24 15.20
C GLU A 584 -14.78 49.32 15.03
N GLU A 585 -14.55 48.42 15.99
CA GLU A 585 -13.46 47.46 15.98
C GLU A 585 -13.67 46.39 14.90
N ALA A 586 -14.89 45.88 14.73
CA ALA A 586 -15.22 44.94 13.66
C ALA A 586 -15.00 45.55 12.27
N GLU A 587 -15.40 46.82 12.06
CA GLU A 587 -15.17 47.54 10.82
C GLU A 587 -13.68 47.84 10.58
N HIS A 588 -12.93 48.16 11.62
CA HIS A 588 -11.49 48.34 11.53
C HIS A 588 -10.80 47.08 11.01
N PHE A 589 -11.06 45.92 11.62
CA PHE A 589 -10.48 44.65 11.16
C PHE A 589 -11.00 44.22 9.77
N LEU A 590 -12.25 44.52 9.43
CA LEU A 590 -12.80 44.27 8.09
C LEU A 590 -12.08 45.09 7.02
N ASN A 591 -11.73 46.34 7.32
CA ASN A 591 -10.94 47.19 6.41
C ASN A 591 -9.52 46.66 6.27
N ASN A 592 -8.88 46.19 7.35
CA ASN A 592 -7.56 45.55 7.27
C ASN A 592 -7.54 44.30 6.38
N ILE A 593 -8.65 43.55 6.27
CA ILE A 593 -8.79 42.44 5.30
C ILE A 593 -8.81 42.99 3.87
N ARG A 594 -9.63 44.02 3.62
CA ARG A 594 -9.78 44.64 2.29
C ARG A 594 -8.49 45.30 1.80
N GLU A 595 -7.75 45.96 2.68
CA GLU A 595 -6.47 46.61 2.37
C GLU A 595 -5.40 45.62 1.90
N LYS A 596 -5.51 44.34 2.28
CA LYS A 596 -4.63 43.27 1.79
C LYS A 596 -4.99 42.77 0.39
N GLY A 597 -6.07 43.28 -0.20
CA GLY A 597 -6.55 42.85 -1.51
C GLY A 597 -7.29 41.51 -1.49
N GLU A 598 -7.71 41.05 -0.30
CA GLU A 598 -8.49 39.82 -0.14
C GLU A 598 -9.96 40.16 0.12
N ASP A 599 -10.85 39.36 -0.46
CA ASP A 599 -12.29 39.47 -0.17
C ASP A 599 -12.59 38.92 1.23
N PRO A 600 -13.44 39.60 2.02
CA PRO A 600 -13.89 39.10 3.31
C PRO A 600 -14.43 37.65 3.21
N PRO A 601 -13.98 36.71 4.05
CA PRO A 601 -14.46 35.33 4.01
C PRO A 601 -15.97 35.24 4.25
N PHE A 602 -16.62 34.23 3.66
CA PHE A 602 -18.08 34.09 3.75
C PHE A 602 -18.59 34.03 5.21
N GLU A 603 -17.83 33.34 6.07
CA GLU A 603 -18.19 33.05 7.46
C GLU A 603 -18.46 34.32 8.31
N ILE A 604 -17.77 35.43 8.01
CA ILE A 604 -17.94 36.67 8.80
C ILE A 604 -19.22 37.42 8.46
N HIS A 605 -19.82 37.19 7.28
CA HIS A 605 -21.04 37.90 6.89
C HIS A 605 -22.23 37.56 7.77
N VAL A 606 -22.28 36.36 8.37
CA VAL A 606 -23.33 35.99 9.33
C VAL A 606 -23.23 36.89 10.58
N SER A 607 -22.03 37.09 11.12
CA SER A 607 -21.80 37.91 12.31
C SER A 607 -21.91 39.40 12.03
N LEU A 608 -21.45 39.85 10.86
CA LEU A 608 -21.64 41.24 10.43
C LEU A 608 -23.13 41.55 10.19
N CYS A 609 -23.89 40.64 9.58
CA CYS A 609 -25.33 40.83 9.39
C CYS A 609 -26.04 40.96 10.74
N ASP A 610 -25.78 40.04 11.67
CA ASP A 610 -26.33 40.07 13.03
C ASP A 610 -26.01 41.39 13.77
N MET A 611 -24.75 41.82 13.69
CA MET A 611 -24.29 43.09 14.26
C MET A 611 -24.99 44.31 13.63
N TYR A 612 -25.00 44.42 12.31
CA TYR A 612 -25.63 45.55 11.62
C TYR A 612 -27.16 45.57 11.78
N CYS A 613 -27.80 44.40 11.90
CA CYS A 613 -29.22 44.28 12.21
C CYS A 613 -29.53 44.87 13.57
N SER A 614 -28.79 44.43 14.59
CA SER A 614 -28.94 44.88 15.97
C SER A 614 -28.64 46.36 16.14
N ALA A 615 -27.68 46.88 15.37
CA ALA A 615 -27.34 48.31 15.32
C ALA A 615 -28.33 49.17 14.50
N GLY A 616 -29.23 48.56 13.72
CA GLY A 616 -30.18 49.26 12.85
C GLY A 616 -29.57 49.88 11.59
N ILE A 617 -28.37 49.45 11.17
CA ILE A 617 -27.65 49.97 10.00
C ILE A 617 -28.18 49.27 8.73
N LYS A 618 -29.18 49.88 8.09
CA LYS A 618 -29.97 49.25 7.01
C LYS A 618 -29.17 48.89 5.77
N GLU A 619 -28.32 49.79 5.28
CA GLU A 619 -27.60 49.58 4.01
C GLU A 619 -26.62 48.41 4.10
N LYS A 620 -25.75 48.43 5.12
CA LYS A 620 -24.78 47.35 5.37
C LYS A 620 -25.48 46.02 5.69
N THR A 621 -26.62 46.04 6.38
CA THR A 621 -27.44 44.83 6.61
C THR A 621 -27.87 44.19 5.28
N ARG A 622 -28.41 44.98 4.35
CA ARG A 622 -28.87 44.47 3.04
C ARG A 622 -27.72 43.97 2.17
N GLU A 623 -26.57 44.65 2.19
CA GLU A 623 -25.37 44.20 1.48
C GLU A 623 -24.92 42.80 1.95
N ASN A 624 -24.84 42.60 3.27
CA ASN A 624 -24.46 41.30 3.84
C ASN A 624 -25.54 40.24 3.57
N LEU A 625 -26.82 40.58 3.65
CA LEU A 625 -27.91 39.66 3.31
C LEU A 625 -27.84 39.19 1.86
N LYS A 626 -27.54 40.08 0.92
CA LYS A 626 -27.42 39.70 -0.49
C LYS A 626 -26.32 38.64 -0.70
N ILE A 627 -25.17 38.80 -0.05
CA ILE A 627 -24.06 37.83 -0.10
C ILE A 627 -24.47 36.49 0.52
N LEU A 628 -25.21 36.53 1.65
CA LEU A 628 -25.74 35.34 2.34
C LEU A 628 -26.78 34.60 1.47
N GLU A 629 -27.63 35.32 0.74
CA GLU A 629 -28.63 34.76 -0.17
C GLU A 629 -27.98 34.13 -1.41
N GLU A 630 -26.97 34.79 -2.00
CA GLU A 630 -26.22 34.27 -3.15
C GLU A 630 -25.52 32.94 -2.82
N LYS A 631 -24.93 32.85 -1.62
CA LYS A 631 -24.20 31.66 -1.13
C LYS A 631 -25.03 30.83 -0.15
N LYS A 632 -26.35 30.82 -0.30
CA LYS A 632 -27.27 30.13 0.62
C LYS A 632 -26.96 28.66 0.86
N HIS A 633 -26.37 27.95 -0.11
CA HIS A 633 -26.05 26.52 0.00
C HIS A 633 -24.91 26.20 0.98
N LEU A 634 -24.17 27.23 1.43
CA LEU A 634 -23.10 27.10 2.42
C LEU A 634 -23.58 27.35 3.85
N LEU A 635 -24.80 27.88 4.03
CA LEU A 635 -25.34 28.21 5.35
C LEU A 635 -25.83 26.96 6.08
N LYS A 636 -25.48 26.88 7.36
CA LYS A 636 -25.95 25.82 8.26
C LYS A 636 -27.26 26.22 8.94
N ALA A 637 -27.96 25.23 9.49
CA ALA A 637 -29.25 25.44 10.15
C ALA A 637 -29.18 26.45 11.30
N ASP A 638 -28.13 26.41 12.10
CA ASP A 638 -27.86 27.32 13.23
C ASP A 638 -27.56 28.76 12.74
N GLU A 639 -26.82 28.89 11.64
CA GLU A 639 -26.54 30.20 11.02
C GLU A 639 -27.82 30.83 10.44
N PHE A 640 -28.67 30.04 9.77
CA PHE A 640 -29.99 30.50 9.32
C PHE A 640 -30.84 30.97 10.49
N GLU A 641 -30.91 30.19 11.56
CA GLU A 641 -31.70 30.52 12.74
C GLU A 641 -31.20 31.81 13.42
N ARG A 642 -29.88 32.00 13.51
CA ARG A 642 -29.28 33.22 14.04
C ARG A 642 -29.63 34.44 13.18
N ILE A 643 -29.49 34.34 11.85
CA ILE A 643 -29.81 35.44 10.92
C ILE A 643 -31.30 35.80 11.01
N VAL A 644 -32.20 34.82 10.99
CA VAL A 644 -33.64 35.11 11.06
C VAL A 644 -33.99 35.75 12.40
N SER A 645 -33.41 35.26 13.49
CA SER A 645 -33.60 35.84 14.83
C SER A 645 -33.12 37.29 14.91
N SER A 646 -31.91 37.58 14.42
CA SER A 646 -31.34 38.92 14.46
C SER A 646 -32.09 39.91 13.56
N LEU A 647 -32.60 39.46 12.42
CA LEU A 647 -33.46 40.28 11.55
C LEU A 647 -34.80 40.61 12.22
N LEU A 648 -35.39 39.68 12.98
CA LEU A 648 -36.61 39.96 13.75
C LEU A 648 -36.34 40.98 14.86
N ASP A 649 -35.21 40.85 15.56
CA ASP A 649 -34.80 41.80 16.61
C ASP A 649 -34.49 43.19 16.06
N GLY A 650 -33.87 43.27 14.88
CA GLY A 650 -33.61 44.51 14.15
C GLY A 650 -34.83 45.11 13.45
N GLY A 651 -36.00 44.45 13.49
CA GLY A 651 -37.24 44.92 12.86
C GLY A 651 -37.31 44.73 11.34
N PHE A 652 -36.43 43.93 10.75
CA PHE A 652 -36.39 43.58 9.33
C PHE A 652 -37.31 42.38 9.02
N VAL A 653 -38.59 42.50 9.36
CA VAL A 653 -39.57 41.39 9.32
C VAL A 653 -39.71 40.74 7.94
N ASN A 654 -39.64 41.52 6.86
CA ASN A 654 -39.77 41.00 5.50
C ASN A 654 -38.52 40.20 5.06
N ASP A 655 -37.33 40.68 5.42
CA ASP A 655 -36.07 39.97 5.18
C ASP A 655 -36.00 38.68 6.00
N ALA A 656 -36.42 38.73 7.27
CA ALA A 656 -36.52 37.56 8.14
C ALA A 656 -37.40 36.45 7.55
N LYS A 657 -38.56 36.81 6.99
CA LYS A 657 -39.45 35.87 6.30
C LYS A 657 -38.82 35.25 5.06
N ARG A 658 -38.09 36.04 4.25
CA ARG A 658 -37.37 35.52 3.08
C ARG A 658 -36.32 34.50 3.48
N MET A 659 -35.48 34.83 4.46
CA MET A 659 -34.45 33.92 4.96
C MET A 659 -35.04 32.66 5.60
N HIS A 660 -36.18 32.78 6.30
CA HIS A 660 -36.91 31.63 6.85
C HIS A 660 -37.44 30.69 5.76
N ASN A 661 -38.00 31.24 4.67
CA ASN A 661 -38.45 30.43 3.54
C ASN A 661 -37.29 29.74 2.83
N LEU A 662 -36.13 30.40 2.73
CA LEU A 662 -34.90 29.80 2.19
C LEU A 662 -34.39 28.65 3.07
N MET A 663 -34.41 28.81 4.39
CA MET A 663 -34.07 27.76 5.36
C MET A 663 -34.95 26.51 5.16
N GLN A 664 -36.26 26.68 5.04
CA GLN A 664 -37.20 25.58 4.80
C GLN A 664 -36.99 24.92 3.44
N ALA A 665 -36.73 25.71 2.39
CA ALA A 665 -36.48 25.19 1.04
C ALA A 665 -35.21 24.32 0.96
N GLN A 666 -34.25 24.52 1.86
CA GLN A 666 -33.06 23.66 1.98
C GLN A 666 -33.26 22.44 2.87
N GLY A 667 -34.47 22.27 3.43
CA GLY A 667 -34.80 21.13 4.28
C GLY A 667 -34.38 21.28 5.74
N PHE A 668 -34.00 22.49 6.19
CA PHE A 668 -33.70 22.74 7.59
C PHE A 668 -34.97 23.07 8.38
N PRO A 669 -35.37 22.24 9.36
CA PRO A 669 -36.56 22.52 10.16
C PRO A 669 -36.29 23.68 11.14
N PRO A 670 -37.16 24.70 11.21
CA PRO A 670 -36.99 25.80 12.15
C PRO A 670 -37.31 25.36 13.58
N SER A 671 -36.52 25.84 14.54
CA SER A 671 -36.75 25.60 15.97
C SER A 671 -38.12 26.11 16.42
N GLU A 672 -38.66 25.50 17.46
CA GLU A 672 -39.96 25.88 18.02
C GLU A 672 -39.98 27.35 18.48
N ALA A 673 -38.87 27.83 19.08
CA ALA A 673 -38.69 29.21 19.48
C ALA A 673 -38.77 30.18 18.28
N LEU A 674 -38.10 29.84 17.17
CA LEU A 674 -38.13 30.66 15.97
C LEU A 674 -39.52 30.71 15.32
N ARG A 675 -40.24 29.57 15.29
CA ARG A 675 -41.63 29.50 14.78
C ARG A 675 -42.57 30.41 15.55
N VAL A 676 -42.47 30.40 16.89
CA VAL A 676 -43.28 31.27 17.75
C VAL A 676 -42.97 32.74 17.49
N ARG A 677 -41.68 33.12 17.40
CA ARG A 677 -41.26 34.51 17.13
C ARG A 677 -41.74 35.02 15.76
N ILE A 678 -41.67 34.18 14.73
CA ILE A 678 -42.19 34.54 13.39
C ILE A 678 -43.70 34.72 13.43
N SER A 679 -44.44 33.84 14.11
CA SER A 679 -45.90 33.91 14.25
C SER A 679 -46.34 35.14 15.05
N ALA A 680 -45.60 35.51 16.10
CA ALA A 680 -45.81 36.73 16.88
C ALA A 680 -45.57 38.00 16.02
N SER A 681 -44.56 37.99 15.15
CA SER A 681 -44.32 39.11 14.22
C SER A 681 -45.39 39.25 13.11
N GLN A 682 -46.23 38.23 12.91
CA GLN A 682 -47.36 38.27 11.97
C GLN A 682 -48.64 38.89 12.58
N SER A 683 -48.75 38.92 13.91
CA SER A 683 -49.95 39.33 14.64
C SER A 683 -49.95 40.80 15.11
N ILE A 684 -48.86 41.54 14.89
CA ILE A 684 -48.73 42.96 15.27
C ILE A 684 -48.82 43.85 14.01
N PRO A 685 -49.88 44.65 13.82
CA PRO A 685 -49.88 45.71 12.81
C PRO A 685 -48.91 46.82 13.26
N SER A 686 -48.13 47.33 12.31
CA SER A 686 -47.12 48.38 12.54
C SER A 686 -47.70 49.62 13.22
N GLN A 687 -47.54 49.76 14.53
CA GLN A 687 -47.57 51.05 15.20
C GLN A 687 -46.14 51.45 15.55
N ARG A 688 -45.61 52.43 14.83
CA ARG A 688 -44.37 53.14 15.17
C ARG A 688 -44.56 53.87 16.50
N PRO A 689 -43.67 53.74 17.50
CA PRO A 689 -43.50 54.78 18.49
C PRO A 689 -42.50 55.80 17.95
N SER A 690 -43.00 56.93 17.45
CA SER A 690 -42.21 58.13 17.27
C SER A 690 -41.77 58.67 18.65
N LYS A 691 -40.53 58.40 19.06
CA LYS A 691 -39.91 59.18 20.15
C LYS A 691 -39.36 60.50 19.58
N SER A 692 -40.23 61.50 19.48
CA SER A 692 -39.81 62.89 19.54
C SER A 692 -39.57 63.25 21.00
N ARG A 693 -38.31 63.54 21.37
CA ARG A 693 -37.98 64.26 22.61
C ARG A 693 -36.98 65.38 22.31
N SER A 694 -37.48 66.41 21.65
CA SER A 694 -36.96 67.79 21.81
C SER A 694 -37.86 68.48 22.83
N GLY A 695 -37.35 68.71 24.04
CA GLY A 695 -38.09 69.37 25.11
C GLY A 695 -37.31 69.45 26.41
N LYS A 696 -36.45 70.47 26.53
CA LYS A 696 -36.10 71.14 27.79
C LYS A 696 -36.62 72.60 27.66
N PRO A 697 -36.84 73.39 28.73
CA PRO A 697 -37.03 73.09 30.16
C PRO A 697 -38.21 73.89 30.81
N ARG A 698 -38.49 73.62 32.10
CA ARG A 698 -39.11 74.47 33.17
C ARG A 698 -39.42 73.51 34.34
N TYR A 699 -39.01 73.67 35.60
CA TYR A 699 -38.53 74.80 36.40
C TYR A 699 -37.15 74.53 37.00
#